data_AF-A0A812IRN8-F1
#
_entry.id   AF-A0A812IRN8-F1
#
_cell.length_a   1.000
_cell.length_b   1.000
_cell.length_c   1.000
_cell.angle_alpha   90.00
_cell.angle_beta   90.00
_cell.angle_gamma   90.00
#
_symmetry.space_group_name_H-M   'P 1'
#
loop_
_entity.id
_entity.type
_entity.pdbx_description
1 polymer ?
#
loop_
_entity_poly.entity_id
_entity_poly.type
_entity_poly.pdbx_seq_one_letter_code
_entity_poly.pdbx_strand_id
1 'polypeptide(L)'
;MRWLSFVSNDTTSFGYVTSDGLGVVDAGKRSEFTSLREAIAADALQSLPQACGDTADLALADITFAPTITDPKKILCVGLNYKAHQEETGRGGEGYPTVFVRFAAAQVAHNQPMIRPRESNTLDFEGEIAMIIGTGGRRISQSQAMDHVAGFGIYNDGSVREYQRQTSQFTPGKNFTATGGFGPWMMTPDEIGDLAKMEITTRLNGEVMQNATSDLLVHGFAELIEYCSTFIELEPGDVIVTGTPGGVGAARKPPVFMDDGDLIEIEVKPIGTLSNPVVGGAVITVDPQLGNQSAVAVRDAVIVAVGSEAEINPYIGPDTEVVELNGRVLTPGFIEGHGHFLSLGRAQQVLDLSQAQRYSDIVGQVAAAADAAPAGAWIFGMGWHQDKWGRQEPGSVDGVPLNTALNEAAPDNPVYLSHASGHAAFANNTALQAAGIGDQTQDPPGGTIVRTAQGVATGLLREKAKSLVEVAIAEYESRRTPEQVQADLRERVQLAGAQALANGITSFHDAGASFAHIDFFQALEDAGELPVRLYVMVRGETNEAMQERLPGYLSPANGNDFLAVRSIKRQIDGALGAHGAWLLEPYVDLSVSSGLVLEPIEDIEETARIAIKHGFQINTHAIGTRANRETLDLYERVWAEHDIAGDQLRWRIEHAQHIHPQDIPRFGQLGVIAAVQGVHCTSDGPWIASRLGEPRTEQTSYRWRDLLDSGARIGNGTDVPVENINPIASYYASVARMMNTGEAFYADQAMTPMEALKSYTLDNAYAAFEESLKGSISPG
;
A
#
# COMPACT_ATOMS: atom_id res chain seq x y z
N MET A 1 26.04 -14.55 -23.29
CA MET A 1 24.58 -14.43 -23.06
C MET A 1 24.32 -14.43 -21.57
N ARG A 2 23.37 -13.59 -21.13
CA ARG A 2 23.10 -13.32 -19.71
C ARG A 2 21.81 -14.00 -19.29
N TRP A 3 21.92 -15.06 -18.49
CA TRP A 3 20.81 -15.89 -18.00
C TRP A 3 20.39 -15.48 -16.59
N LEU A 4 19.10 -15.27 -16.37
CA LEU A 4 18.58 -14.80 -15.09
C LEU A 4 17.30 -15.55 -14.67
N SER A 5 17.04 -15.52 -13.38
CA SER A 5 15.75 -15.84 -12.80
C SER A 5 15.09 -14.56 -12.30
N PHE A 6 13.78 -14.48 -12.43
CA PHE A 6 13.01 -13.29 -12.09
C PHE A 6 11.59 -13.66 -11.66
N VAL A 7 10.91 -12.74 -10.99
CA VAL A 7 9.50 -12.82 -10.63
C VAL A 7 8.72 -11.86 -11.53
N SER A 8 7.65 -12.36 -12.12
CA SER A 8 6.69 -11.59 -12.92
C SER A 8 5.28 -12.08 -12.57
N ASN A 9 4.37 -11.16 -12.24
CA ASN A 9 3.00 -11.48 -11.81
C ASN A 9 2.97 -12.56 -10.71
N ASP A 10 3.77 -12.37 -9.65
CA ASP A 10 3.93 -13.28 -8.50
C ASP A 10 4.39 -14.71 -8.84
N THR A 11 4.82 -14.96 -10.08
CA THR A 11 5.33 -16.26 -10.53
C THR A 11 6.83 -16.15 -10.80
N THR A 12 7.61 -17.07 -10.23
CA THR A 12 9.04 -17.18 -10.55
C THR A 12 9.21 -17.81 -11.92
N SER A 13 10.02 -17.20 -12.78
CA SER A 13 10.42 -17.71 -14.09
C SER A 13 11.93 -17.55 -14.30
N PHE A 14 12.40 -17.93 -15.48
CA PHE A 14 13.78 -17.73 -15.92
C PHE A 14 13.83 -17.37 -17.40
N GLY A 15 14.97 -16.81 -17.81
CA GLY A 15 15.15 -16.28 -19.14
C GLY A 15 16.56 -15.82 -19.44
N TYR A 16 16.70 -15.07 -20.52
CA TYR A 16 17.93 -14.39 -20.88
C TYR A 16 17.68 -12.97 -21.34
N VAL A 17 18.66 -12.10 -21.11
CA VAL A 17 18.63 -10.71 -21.57
C VAL A 17 18.82 -10.68 -23.08
N THR A 18 18.00 -9.88 -23.78
CA THR A 18 18.07 -9.69 -25.23
C THR A 18 19.40 -9.11 -25.69
N SER A 19 19.70 -9.26 -26.99
CA SER A 19 20.96 -8.78 -27.57
C SER A 19 21.17 -7.26 -27.46
N ASP A 20 20.09 -6.48 -27.46
CA ASP A 20 20.13 -5.02 -27.24
C ASP A 20 20.32 -4.63 -25.76
N GLY A 21 20.18 -5.59 -24.85
CA GLY A 21 20.36 -5.41 -23.41
C GLY A 21 19.22 -4.72 -22.69
N LEU A 22 18.08 -4.47 -23.35
CA LEU A 22 16.97 -3.70 -22.79
C LEU A 22 15.81 -4.57 -22.30
N GLY A 23 15.70 -5.82 -22.77
CA GLY A 23 14.59 -6.71 -22.46
C GLY A 23 15.01 -8.09 -21.98
N VAL A 24 14.01 -8.87 -21.56
CA VAL A 24 14.16 -10.25 -21.11
C VAL A 24 13.24 -11.14 -21.94
N VAL A 25 13.78 -12.25 -22.45
CA VAL A 25 12.99 -13.34 -23.03
C VAL A 25 12.64 -14.32 -21.91
N ASP A 26 11.35 -14.54 -21.68
CA ASP A 26 10.80 -15.43 -20.65
C ASP A 26 10.82 -16.89 -21.14
N ALA A 27 11.98 -17.54 -21.02
CA ALA A 27 12.17 -18.92 -21.44
C ALA A 27 11.29 -19.91 -20.65
N GLY A 28 10.93 -19.59 -19.41
CA GLY A 28 9.99 -20.40 -18.63
C GLY A 28 8.57 -20.45 -19.21
N LYS A 29 8.14 -19.41 -19.92
CA LYS A 29 6.87 -19.41 -20.68
C LYS A 29 6.99 -20.02 -22.08
N ARG A 30 8.19 -19.97 -22.67
CA ARG A 30 8.43 -20.37 -24.06
C ARG A 30 9.03 -21.78 -24.20
N SER A 31 9.27 -22.49 -23.11
CA SER A 31 9.84 -23.83 -23.09
C SER A 31 9.14 -24.75 -22.08
N GLU A 32 9.58 -26.00 -22.02
CA GLU A 32 9.07 -27.01 -21.08
C GLU A 32 9.72 -26.95 -19.69
N PHE A 33 10.78 -26.13 -19.53
CA PHE A 33 11.50 -26.00 -18.26
C PHE A 33 10.86 -24.92 -17.40
N THR A 34 10.86 -25.12 -16.09
CA THR A 34 10.25 -24.17 -15.13
C THR A 34 11.27 -23.32 -14.38
N SER A 35 12.56 -23.65 -14.49
CA SER A 35 13.65 -22.92 -13.83
C SER A 35 14.96 -22.99 -14.63
N LEU A 36 15.87 -22.04 -14.35
CA LEU A 36 17.20 -22.06 -14.95
C LEU A 36 17.97 -23.33 -14.58
N ARG A 37 17.79 -23.85 -13.35
CA ARG A 37 18.39 -25.11 -12.92
C ARG A 37 17.95 -26.29 -13.79
N GLU A 38 16.65 -26.39 -14.09
CA GLU A 38 16.12 -27.45 -14.96
C GLU A 38 16.66 -27.35 -16.39
N ALA A 39 16.72 -26.13 -16.95
CA ALA A 39 17.31 -25.90 -18.26
C ALA A 39 18.81 -26.27 -18.30
N ILE A 40 19.56 -25.97 -17.23
CA ILE A 40 20.95 -26.41 -17.08
C ILE A 40 21.05 -27.93 -17.02
N ALA A 41 20.21 -28.58 -16.21
CA ALA A 41 20.20 -30.04 -16.05
C ALA A 41 19.88 -30.79 -17.35
N ALA A 42 19.12 -30.15 -18.24
CA ALA A 42 18.76 -30.67 -19.56
C ALA A 42 19.74 -30.28 -20.68
N ASP A 43 20.85 -29.59 -20.36
CA ASP A 43 21.82 -29.06 -21.34
C ASP A 43 21.15 -28.18 -22.43
N ALA A 44 20.14 -27.39 -22.03
CA ALA A 44 19.26 -26.68 -22.96
C ALA A 44 19.70 -25.23 -23.24
N LEU A 45 20.73 -24.71 -22.57
CA LEU A 45 21.11 -23.29 -22.69
C LEU A 45 21.54 -22.88 -24.10
N GLN A 46 22.10 -23.79 -24.90
CA GLN A 46 22.49 -23.49 -26.27
C GLN A 46 21.31 -23.51 -27.26
N SER A 47 20.30 -24.35 -27.01
CA SER A 47 19.16 -24.54 -27.91
C SER A 47 18.00 -23.58 -27.63
N LEU A 48 17.81 -23.19 -26.37
CA LEU A 48 16.73 -22.30 -25.95
C LEU A 48 16.68 -20.96 -26.69
N PRO A 49 17.81 -20.24 -26.92
CA PRO A 49 17.80 -18.99 -27.68
C PRO A 49 17.30 -19.16 -29.13
N GLN A 50 17.62 -20.30 -29.74
CA GLN A 50 17.20 -20.64 -31.10
C GLN A 50 15.69 -20.97 -31.15
N ALA A 51 15.18 -21.62 -30.09
CA ALA A 51 13.77 -21.98 -29.99
C ALA A 51 12.87 -20.81 -29.57
N CYS A 52 13.33 -19.98 -28.63
CA CYS A 52 12.54 -18.90 -28.03
C CYS A 52 12.69 -17.57 -28.80
N GLY A 53 13.75 -17.37 -29.59
CA GLY A 53 14.02 -16.11 -30.31
C GLY A 53 14.56 -15.00 -29.41
N ASP A 54 14.78 -13.79 -29.95
CA ASP A 54 15.39 -12.66 -29.22
C ASP A 54 14.41 -11.49 -28.97
N THR A 55 13.12 -11.72 -29.20
CA THR A 55 12.07 -10.72 -28.93
C THR A 55 11.71 -10.76 -27.45
N ALA A 56 11.96 -9.65 -26.74
CA ALA A 56 11.64 -9.48 -25.33
C ALA A 56 10.16 -9.72 -25.02
N ASP A 57 9.88 -10.42 -23.92
CA ASP A 57 8.56 -10.51 -23.31
C ASP A 57 8.32 -9.37 -22.31
N LEU A 58 9.40 -8.92 -21.65
CA LEU A 58 9.39 -7.94 -20.58
C LEU A 58 10.57 -6.97 -20.77
N ALA A 59 10.41 -5.71 -20.36
CA ALA A 59 11.57 -4.82 -20.22
C ALA A 59 12.42 -5.28 -19.02
N LEU A 60 13.74 -5.17 -19.12
CA LEU A 60 14.65 -5.53 -18.03
C LEU A 60 14.42 -4.67 -16.77
N ALA A 61 13.94 -3.43 -16.95
CA ALA A 61 13.62 -2.52 -15.85
C ALA A 61 12.32 -2.90 -15.09
N ASP A 62 11.45 -3.70 -15.71
CA ASP A 62 10.12 -4.03 -15.17
C ASP A 62 10.10 -5.38 -14.44
N ILE A 63 11.21 -6.12 -14.43
CA ILE A 63 11.30 -7.40 -13.73
C ILE A 63 11.75 -7.23 -12.29
N THR A 64 11.26 -8.08 -11.40
CA THR A 64 11.86 -8.28 -10.08
C THR A 64 12.85 -9.42 -10.17
N PHE A 65 14.13 -9.19 -9.88
CA PHE A 65 15.13 -10.27 -9.91
C PHE A 65 14.84 -11.34 -8.85
N ALA A 66 15.18 -12.59 -9.16
CA ALA A 66 15.33 -13.68 -8.21
C ALA A 66 16.82 -14.09 -8.16
N PRO A 67 17.28 -14.83 -7.12
CA PRO A 67 18.64 -15.40 -7.15
C PRO A 67 18.87 -16.18 -8.44
N THR A 68 20.02 -15.98 -9.10
CA THR A 68 20.27 -16.52 -10.45
C THR A 68 19.96 -18.01 -10.59
N ILE A 69 20.34 -18.80 -9.58
CA ILE A 69 19.78 -20.14 -9.35
C ILE A 69 18.95 -20.02 -8.08
N THR A 70 17.64 -20.21 -8.20
CA THR A 70 16.68 -20.01 -7.11
C THR A 70 16.68 -21.16 -6.10
N ASP A 71 17.01 -22.37 -6.55
CA ASP A 71 16.96 -23.59 -5.74
C ASP A 71 18.20 -24.48 -5.94
N PRO A 72 19.42 -23.97 -5.73
CA PRO A 72 20.63 -24.79 -5.80
C PRO A 72 20.56 -25.87 -4.71
N LYS A 73 20.93 -27.11 -5.06
CA LYS A 73 20.97 -28.18 -4.05
C LYS A 73 22.15 -27.99 -3.09
N LYS A 74 23.25 -27.40 -3.58
CA LYS A 74 24.46 -27.11 -2.80
C LYS A 74 25.01 -25.75 -3.18
N ILE A 75 25.41 -24.99 -2.17
CA ILE A 75 26.26 -23.80 -2.30
C ILE A 75 27.51 -24.06 -1.48
N LEU A 76 28.61 -24.40 -2.17
CA LEU A 76 29.90 -24.72 -1.56
C LEU A 76 30.77 -23.45 -1.62
N CYS A 77 31.03 -22.84 -0.47
CA CYS A 77 31.77 -21.60 -0.37
C CYS A 77 33.23 -21.90 0.03
N VAL A 78 34.18 -21.20 -0.58
CA VAL A 78 35.62 -21.42 -0.35
C VAL A 78 36.19 -20.27 0.45
N GLY A 79 36.64 -20.55 1.66
CA GLY A 79 37.33 -19.56 2.49
C GLY A 79 38.78 -19.35 2.07
N LEU A 80 39.32 -18.16 2.31
CA LEU A 80 40.77 -17.88 2.28
C LEU A 80 41.44 -18.19 0.92
N ASN A 81 40.74 -17.97 -0.20
CA ASN A 81 41.22 -18.37 -1.52
C ASN A 81 41.96 -17.29 -2.31
N TYR A 82 42.30 -16.15 -1.68
CA TYR A 82 43.20 -15.14 -2.23
C TYR A 82 44.36 -14.93 -1.27
N LYS A 83 45.59 -14.85 -1.79
CA LYS A 83 46.79 -14.69 -0.96
C LYS A 83 46.74 -13.41 -0.10
N ALA A 84 46.28 -12.29 -0.66
CA ALA A 84 46.11 -11.05 0.10
C ALA A 84 45.12 -11.19 1.26
N HIS A 85 44.04 -11.98 1.07
CA HIS A 85 43.07 -12.26 2.13
C HIS A 85 43.64 -13.21 3.21
N GLN A 86 44.47 -14.18 2.82
CA GLN A 86 45.21 -15.01 3.78
C GLN A 86 46.17 -14.15 4.64
N GLU A 87 46.87 -13.22 4.00
CA GLU A 87 47.82 -12.30 4.67
C GLU A 87 47.12 -11.35 5.65
N GLU A 88 45.96 -10.77 5.28
CA GLU A 88 45.24 -9.83 6.16
C GLU A 88 44.54 -10.52 7.35
N THR A 89 44.04 -11.74 7.16
CA THR A 89 43.37 -12.50 8.22
C THR A 89 44.35 -13.27 9.10
N GLY A 90 45.58 -13.50 8.64
CA GLY A 90 46.58 -14.35 9.29
C GLY A 90 46.21 -15.83 9.31
N ARG A 91 45.32 -16.28 8.41
CA ARG A 91 44.80 -17.65 8.32
C ARG A 91 44.99 -18.21 6.90
N GLY A 92 45.15 -19.54 6.78
CA GLY A 92 45.34 -20.24 5.50
C GLY A 92 46.70 -20.94 5.39
N GLY A 93 47.04 -21.43 4.19
CA GLY A 93 48.32 -22.09 3.92
C GLY A 93 48.40 -23.60 4.23
N GLU A 94 47.25 -24.24 4.47
CA GLU A 94 47.15 -25.66 4.85
C GLU A 94 47.28 -26.63 3.65
N GLY A 95 47.37 -26.10 2.42
CA GLY A 95 47.55 -26.87 1.19
C GLY A 95 46.28 -27.46 0.59
N TYR A 96 45.12 -27.26 1.22
CA TYR A 96 43.81 -27.71 0.73
C TYR A 96 42.75 -26.58 0.82
N PRO A 97 41.73 -26.57 -0.07
CA PRO A 97 40.65 -25.60 0.00
C PRO A 97 39.83 -25.71 1.30
N THR A 98 39.58 -24.57 1.96
CA THR A 98 38.65 -24.50 3.10
C THR A 98 37.23 -24.39 2.58
N VAL A 99 36.42 -25.46 2.71
CA VAL A 99 35.04 -25.48 2.20
C VAL A 99 34.03 -25.42 3.34
N PHE A 100 33.05 -24.53 3.23
CA PHE A 100 31.88 -24.46 4.09
C PHE A 100 30.61 -24.33 3.24
N VAL A 101 29.44 -24.38 3.88
CA VAL A 101 28.15 -24.39 3.18
C VAL A 101 27.36 -23.12 3.42
N ARG A 102 26.66 -22.70 2.38
CA ARG A 102 25.54 -21.77 2.46
C ARG A 102 24.25 -22.44 2.02
N PHE A 103 23.12 -22.04 2.60
CA PHE A 103 21.80 -22.55 2.23
C PHE A 103 21.11 -21.59 1.27
N ALA A 104 20.32 -22.13 0.34
CA ALA A 104 19.53 -21.34 -0.61
C ALA A 104 18.62 -20.31 0.11
N ALA A 105 18.09 -20.66 1.29
CA ALA A 105 17.24 -19.78 2.10
C ALA A 105 17.95 -18.52 2.65
N ALA A 106 19.29 -18.49 2.63
CA ALA A 106 20.07 -17.31 3.03
C ALA A 106 20.27 -16.31 1.87
N GLN A 107 19.87 -16.68 0.65
CA GLN A 107 20.12 -15.88 -0.54
C GLN A 107 19.17 -14.69 -0.65
N VAL A 108 19.63 -13.66 -1.37
CA VAL A 108 18.84 -12.50 -1.80
C VAL A 108 19.22 -12.14 -3.24
N ALA A 109 18.24 -11.69 -4.01
CA ALA A 109 18.44 -11.37 -5.43
C ALA A 109 19.14 -10.02 -5.64
N HIS A 110 19.57 -9.75 -6.86
CA HIS A 110 20.00 -8.42 -7.28
C HIS A 110 18.90 -7.36 -7.07
N ASN A 111 19.30 -6.16 -6.64
CA ASN A 111 18.45 -5.02 -6.26
C ASN A 111 17.45 -5.28 -5.12
N GLN A 112 17.48 -6.46 -4.49
CA GLN A 112 16.71 -6.72 -3.29
C GLN A 112 17.53 -6.45 -2.03
N PRO A 113 16.89 -6.06 -0.92
CA PRO A 113 17.60 -5.62 0.26
C PRO A 113 18.28 -6.78 1.00
N MET A 114 19.57 -6.63 1.27
CA MET A 114 20.29 -7.44 2.25
C MET A 114 19.89 -7.00 3.66
N ILE A 115 19.58 -7.95 4.53
CA ILE A 115 19.12 -7.66 5.89
C ILE A 115 20.31 -7.69 6.83
N ARG A 116 20.61 -6.56 7.49
CA ARG A 116 21.50 -6.57 8.66
C ARG A 116 20.77 -7.25 9.82
N PRO A 117 21.28 -8.39 10.33
CA PRO A 117 20.64 -9.06 11.45
C PRO A 117 20.62 -8.17 12.69
N ARG A 118 19.54 -8.25 13.47
CA ARG A 118 19.45 -7.53 14.75
C ARG A 118 20.47 -8.05 15.76
N GLU A 119 20.81 -9.33 15.67
CA GLU A 119 21.67 -10.02 16.62
C GLU A 119 23.13 -9.53 16.57
N SER A 120 23.52 -8.83 15.50
CA SER A 120 24.89 -8.33 15.37
C SER A 120 24.99 -7.13 14.42
N ASN A 121 25.82 -6.16 14.79
CA ASN A 121 26.18 -5.03 13.93
C ASN A 121 27.42 -5.31 13.07
N THR A 122 27.82 -6.58 12.94
CA THR A 122 29.06 -6.98 12.25
C THR A 122 28.80 -7.63 10.88
N LEU A 123 27.71 -7.24 10.20
CA LEU A 123 27.45 -7.68 8.84
C LEU A 123 28.50 -7.09 7.90
N ASP A 124 29.28 -7.95 7.27
CA ASP A 124 30.42 -7.60 6.41
C ASP A 124 30.18 -8.09 4.98
N PHE A 125 30.79 -7.41 4.02
CA PHE A 125 30.74 -7.78 2.61
C PHE A 125 31.86 -8.76 2.26
N GLU A 126 31.59 -9.67 1.34
CA GLU A 126 32.59 -10.54 0.72
C GLU A 126 32.23 -10.73 -0.76
N GLY A 127 32.79 -9.92 -1.65
CA GLY A 127 32.55 -10.09 -3.08
C GLY A 127 33.28 -11.31 -3.62
N GLU A 128 32.56 -12.17 -4.35
CA GLU A 128 33.09 -13.42 -4.90
C GLU A 128 32.56 -13.72 -6.31
N ILE A 129 33.31 -14.55 -7.05
CA ILE A 129 32.87 -15.15 -8.30
C ILE A 129 32.12 -16.45 -7.97
N ALA A 130 30.91 -16.61 -8.49
CA ALA A 130 30.14 -17.84 -8.37
C ALA A 130 30.28 -18.68 -9.63
N MET A 131 30.65 -19.94 -9.49
CA MET A 131 30.73 -20.92 -10.57
C MET A 131 29.54 -21.88 -10.48
N ILE A 132 28.75 -21.98 -11.55
CA ILE A 132 27.53 -22.79 -11.61
C ILE A 132 27.83 -24.09 -12.38
N ILE A 133 27.55 -25.24 -11.75
CA ILE A 133 27.77 -26.56 -12.33
C ILE A 133 26.71 -26.84 -13.41
N GLY A 134 27.16 -27.23 -14.60
CA GLY A 134 26.32 -27.63 -15.73
C GLY A 134 26.08 -29.12 -15.79
N THR A 135 27.18 -29.89 -15.80
CA THR A 135 27.13 -31.35 -15.84
C THR A 135 27.55 -31.91 -14.48
N GLY A 136 26.74 -32.79 -13.90
CA GLY A 136 27.07 -33.41 -12.62
C GLY A 136 28.25 -34.39 -12.69
N GLY A 137 28.76 -34.82 -11.53
CA GLY A 137 29.79 -35.85 -11.48
C GLY A 137 30.49 -36.02 -10.13
N ARG A 138 31.28 -37.11 -10.06
CA ARG A 138 32.16 -37.45 -8.94
C ARG A 138 33.59 -37.62 -9.44
N ARG A 139 34.57 -37.18 -8.64
CA ARG A 139 36.01 -37.33 -8.89
C ARG A 139 36.39 -36.81 -10.29
N ILE A 140 35.90 -35.63 -10.62
CA ILE A 140 36.15 -34.95 -11.89
C ILE A 140 37.60 -34.49 -11.88
N SER A 141 38.37 -34.88 -12.90
CA SER A 141 39.78 -34.45 -13.01
C SER A 141 39.87 -32.97 -13.39
N GLN A 142 40.95 -32.27 -13.01
CA GLN A 142 41.13 -30.86 -13.43
C GLN A 142 41.06 -30.66 -14.94
N SER A 143 41.56 -31.62 -15.73
CA SER A 143 41.50 -31.58 -17.20
C SER A 143 40.09 -31.63 -17.77
N GLN A 144 39.12 -32.12 -17.01
CA GLN A 144 37.70 -32.21 -17.41
C GLN A 144 36.84 -31.18 -16.69
N ALA A 145 37.34 -30.53 -15.65
CA ALA A 145 36.55 -29.70 -14.75
C ALA A 145 35.74 -28.62 -15.47
N MET A 146 36.32 -27.96 -16.47
CA MET A 146 35.64 -26.89 -17.19
C MET A 146 34.49 -27.37 -18.09
N ASP A 147 34.49 -28.63 -18.52
CA ASP A 147 33.38 -29.24 -19.26
C ASP A 147 32.13 -29.42 -18.38
N HIS A 148 32.30 -29.32 -17.05
CA HIS A 148 31.23 -29.41 -16.08
C HIS A 148 30.65 -28.04 -15.66
N VAL A 149 31.10 -26.93 -16.24
CA VAL A 149 30.65 -25.57 -15.86
C VAL A 149 29.60 -25.04 -16.83
N ALA A 150 28.41 -24.69 -16.33
CA ALA A 150 27.37 -24.03 -17.13
C ALA A 150 27.70 -22.53 -17.34
N GLY A 151 28.27 -21.89 -16.33
CA GLY A 151 28.61 -20.48 -16.38
C GLY A 151 29.08 -19.92 -15.05
N PHE A 152 29.24 -18.60 -15.04
CA PHE A 152 29.70 -17.83 -13.90
C PHE A 152 28.72 -16.69 -13.59
N GLY A 153 28.55 -16.40 -12.31
CA GLY A 153 27.77 -15.29 -11.78
C GLY A 153 28.54 -14.54 -10.69
N ILE A 154 27.85 -13.65 -9.98
CA ILE A 154 28.43 -12.82 -8.92
C ILE A 154 27.75 -13.13 -7.60
N TYR A 155 28.53 -13.24 -6.54
CA TYR A 155 28.02 -13.55 -5.21
C TYR A 155 28.55 -12.56 -4.18
N ASN A 156 27.70 -12.12 -3.24
CA ASN A 156 28.11 -11.48 -1.99
C ASN A 156 28.03 -12.51 -0.86
N ASP A 157 29.16 -13.03 -0.37
CA ASP A 157 29.19 -13.97 0.73
C ASP A 157 29.04 -13.26 2.10
N GLY A 158 27.98 -12.45 2.23
CA GLY A 158 27.75 -11.56 3.37
C GLY A 158 27.87 -12.27 4.72
N SER A 159 28.66 -11.69 5.60
CA SER A 159 29.24 -12.38 6.77
C SER A 159 28.94 -11.65 8.07
N VAL A 160 28.23 -12.29 8.99
CA VAL A 160 28.05 -11.79 10.35
C VAL A 160 29.27 -12.21 11.19
N ARG A 161 30.25 -11.33 11.30
CA ARG A 161 31.61 -11.68 11.78
C ARG A 161 31.66 -12.18 13.21
N GLU A 162 30.80 -11.64 14.07
CA GLU A 162 30.65 -12.11 15.45
C GLU A 162 30.32 -13.61 15.47
N TYR A 163 29.24 -14.01 14.79
CA TYR A 163 28.78 -15.39 14.72
C TYR A 163 29.75 -16.30 13.95
N GLN A 164 30.39 -15.77 12.90
CA GLN A 164 31.40 -16.50 12.14
C GLN A 164 32.60 -16.91 13.01
N ARG A 165 32.93 -16.12 14.04
CA ARG A 165 34.12 -16.30 14.88
C ARG A 165 33.85 -16.96 16.23
N GLN A 166 32.60 -17.30 16.54
CA GLN A 166 32.25 -17.99 17.80
C GLN A 166 32.90 -19.38 17.91
N THR A 167 33.08 -20.07 16.78
CA THR A 167 33.74 -21.38 16.72
C THR A 167 34.68 -21.45 15.53
N SER A 168 35.32 -22.62 15.31
CA SER A 168 36.09 -22.86 14.09
C SER A 168 35.21 -23.07 12.85
N GLN A 169 33.90 -23.23 13.02
CA GLN A 169 32.94 -23.46 11.94
C GLN A 169 32.28 -22.14 11.53
N PHE A 170 32.39 -21.77 10.25
CA PHE A 170 31.88 -20.49 9.74
C PHE A 170 30.37 -20.46 9.52
N THR A 171 29.72 -21.62 9.45
CA THR A 171 28.31 -21.78 9.03
C THR A 171 27.34 -20.79 9.68
N PRO A 172 27.35 -20.56 11.01
CA PRO A 172 26.38 -19.63 11.63
C PRO A 172 26.48 -18.20 11.11
N GLY A 173 27.71 -17.67 10.97
CA GLY A 173 27.93 -16.31 10.46
C GLY A 173 27.69 -16.16 8.95
N LYS A 174 27.50 -17.27 8.24
CA LYS A 174 27.34 -17.32 6.77
C LYS A 174 25.92 -17.62 6.32
N ASN A 175 24.97 -17.82 7.23
CA ASN A 175 23.64 -18.34 6.89
C ASN A 175 22.48 -17.54 7.50
N PHE A 176 22.71 -16.29 7.88
CA PHE A 176 21.59 -15.39 8.23
C PHE A 176 20.72 -15.14 6.98
N THR A 177 19.41 -15.05 7.18
CA THR A 177 18.44 -14.84 6.10
C THR A 177 18.74 -13.56 5.32
N ALA A 178 18.63 -13.61 3.99
CA ALA A 178 18.85 -12.48 3.08
C ALA A 178 20.21 -11.78 3.26
N THR A 179 21.28 -12.56 3.48
CA THR A 179 22.66 -12.04 3.57
C THR A 179 23.57 -12.55 2.45
N GLY A 180 23.08 -13.45 1.58
CA GLY A 180 23.83 -13.98 0.44
C GLY A 180 23.34 -13.42 -0.89
N GLY A 181 23.88 -12.27 -1.32
CA GLY A 181 23.51 -11.70 -2.62
C GLY A 181 23.93 -12.63 -3.77
N PHE A 182 23.04 -12.95 -4.69
CA PHE A 182 23.36 -13.76 -5.88
C PHE A 182 22.65 -13.23 -7.12
N GLY A 183 23.41 -12.76 -8.11
CA GLY A 183 22.87 -12.10 -9.28
C GLY A 183 23.90 -11.28 -10.05
N PRO A 184 23.46 -10.37 -10.94
CA PRO A 184 22.11 -10.29 -11.51
C PRO A 184 21.79 -11.46 -12.44
N TRP A 185 22.80 -12.11 -13.00
CA TRP A 185 22.68 -13.19 -13.98
C TRP A 185 23.94 -14.05 -14.04
N MET A 186 23.83 -15.18 -14.74
CA MET A 186 24.92 -16.04 -15.16
C MET A 186 25.35 -15.72 -16.59
N MET A 187 26.65 -15.73 -16.86
CA MET A 187 27.22 -15.74 -18.21
C MET A 187 27.94 -17.05 -18.50
N THR A 188 27.82 -17.54 -19.74
CA THR A 188 28.47 -18.77 -20.19
C THR A 188 29.98 -18.55 -20.44
N PRO A 189 30.83 -19.59 -20.30
CA PRO A 189 32.28 -19.43 -20.40
C PRO A 189 32.78 -18.86 -21.73
N ASP A 190 32.14 -19.23 -22.84
CA ASP A 190 32.45 -18.75 -24.20
C ASP A 190 32.25 -17.23 -24.35
N GLU A 191 31.31 -16.67 -23.61
CA GLU A 191 30.97 -15.24 -23.66
C GLU A 191 31.82 -14.40 -22.68
N ILE A 192 32.41 -15.03 -21.68
CA ILE A 192 33.35 -14.40 -20.75
C ILE A 192 34.75 -14.32 -21.38
N GLY A 193 35.15 -15.35 -22.13
CA GLY A 193 36.47 -15.44 -22.74
C GLY A 193 37.53 -15.96 -21.76
N ASP A 194 38.57 -15.15 -21.49
CA ASP A 194 39.70 -15.59 -20.66
C ASP A 194 39.31 -15.57 -19.16
N LEU A 195 38.91 -16.74 -18.65
CA LEU A 195 38.46 -16.92 -17.27
C LEU A 195 39.52 -16.56 -16.22
N ALA A 196 40.81 -16.51 -16.57
CA ALA A 196 41.88 -16.08 -15.66
C ALA A 196 41.98 -14.56 -15.53
N LYS A 197 41.26 -13.79 -16.36
CA LYS A 197 41.27 -12.32 -16.36
C LYS A 197 39.96 -11.71 -15.90
N MET A 198 39.11 -12.47 -15.21
CA MET A 198 37.91 -11.89 -14.61
C MET A 198 38.33 -10.93 -13.50
N GLU A 199 37.95 -9.66 -13.62
CA GLU A 199 38.22 -8.62 -12.63
C GLU A 199 37.03 -8.54 -11.68
N ILE A 200 37.27 -8.62 -10.37
CA ILE A 200 36.26 -8.43 -9.33
C ILE A 200 36.53 -7.14 -8.56
N THR A 201 35.49 -6.34 -8.35
CA THR A 201 35.53 -5.10 -7.56
C THR A 201 34.30 -5.00 -6.66
N THR A 202 34.51 -4.91 -5.35
CA THR A 202 33.44 -4.67 -4.36
C THR A 202 33.44 -3.19 -3.98
N ARG A 203 32.28 -2.55 -3.94
CA ARG A 203 32.10 -1.14 -3.52
C ARG A 203 31.03 -1.03 -2.45
N LEU A 204 31.32 -0.31 -1.36
CA LEU A 204 30.33 0.07 -0.37
C LEU A 204 30.09 1.58 -0.51
N ASN A 205 28.86 1.99 -0.82
CA ASN A 205 28.49 3.39 -1.06
C ASN A 205 29.38 4.07 -2.11
N GLY A 206 29.74 3.34 -3.16
CA GLY A 206 30.64 3.80 -4.23
C GLY A 206 32.14 3.78 -3.88
N GLU A 207 32.53 3.55 -2.63
CA GLU A 207 33.94 3.40 -2.24
C GLU A 207 34.45 1.99 -2.57
N VAL A 208 35.54 1.87 -3.33
CA VAL A 208 36.15 0.58 -3.65
C VAL A 208 36.73 -0.07 -2.40
N MET A 209 36.13 -1.20 -2.01
CA MET A 209 36.49 -1.97 -0.84
C MET A 209 37.44 -3.14 -1.13
N GLN A 210 37.21 -3.83 -2.26
CA GLN A 210 38.01 -4.98 -2.70
C GLN A 210 38.26 -4.85 -4.20
N ASN A 211 39.42 -5.29 -4.68
CA ASN A 211 39.75 -5.33 -6.10
C ASN A 211 40.79 -6.43 -6.38
N ALA A 212 40.51 -7.33 -7.32
CA ALA A 212 41.42 -8.42 -7.71
C ALA A 212 41.07 -8.99 -9.09
N THR A 213 41.94 -9.88 -9.58
CA THR A 213 41.74 -10.70 -10.77
C THR A 213 41.70 -12.18 -10.40
N SER A 214 40.94 -12.99 -11.16
CA SER A 214 40.75 -14.41 -10.88
C SER A 214 42.02 -15.28 -10.97
N ASP A 215 43.07 -14.83 -11.66
CA ASP A 215 44.39 -15.49 -11.65
C ASP A 215 45.11 -15.43 -10.29
N LEU A 216 44.63 -14.59 -9.37
CA LEU A 216 45.15 -14.49 -7.99
C LEU A 216 44.49 -15.49 -7.02
N LEU A 217 43.56 -16.32 -7.50
CA LEU A 217 43.01 -17.43 -6.73
C LEU A 217 44.12 -18.42 -6.35
N VAL A 218 44.19 -18.80 -5.09
CA VAL A 218 45.16 -19.79 -4.58
C VAL A 218 44.83 -21.18 -5.13
N HIS A 219 43.55 -21.54 -5.11
CA HIS A 219 42.99 -22.73 -5.74
C HIS A 219 42.06 -22.28 -6.88
N GLY A 220 42.47 -22.54 -8.11
CA GLY A 220 41.72 -22.15 -9.31
C GLY A 220 40.44 -22.98 -9.52
N PHE A 221 39.58 -22.55 -10.46
CA PHE A 221 38.28 -23.17 -10.72
C PHE A 221 38.33 -24.70 -10.91
N ALA A 222 39.28 -25.19 -11.72
CA ALA A 222 39.41 -26.61 -12.01
C ALA A 222 39.81 -27.43 -10.77
N GLU A 223 40.68 -26.89 -9.92
CA GLU A 223 41.11 -27.52 -8.68
C GLU A 223 39.95 -27.58 -7.66
N LEU A 224 39.13 -26.52 -7.57
CA LEU A 224 37.96 -26.50 -6.70
C LEU A 224 36.93 -27.57 -7.09
N ILE A 225 36.67 -27.76 -8.38
CA ILE A 225 35.77 -28.82 -8.88
C ILE A 225 36.34 -30.21 -8.58
N GLU A 226 37.62 -30.43 -8.83
CA GLU A 226 38.29 -31.71 -8.52
C GLU A 226 38.18 -32.04 -7.03
N TYR A 227 38.50 -31.06 -6.18
CA TYR A 227 38.45 -31.22 -4.74
C TYR A 227 37.01 -31.48 -4.25
N CYS A 228 36.04 -30.64 -4.65
CA CYS A 228 34.65 -30.79 -4.22
C CYS A 228 34.04 -32.11 -4.70
N SER A 229 34.23 -32.46 -5.97
CA SER A 229 33.70 -33.68 -6.57
C SER A 229 34.32 -34.97 -5.98
N THR A 230 35.46 -34.85 -5.29
CA THR A 230 36.10 -35.98 -4.61
C THR A 230 35.29 -36.44 -3.39
N PHE A 231 34.70 -35.52 -2.63
CA PHE A 231 33.94 -35.86 -1.42
C PHE A 231 32.42 -35.83 -1.61
N ILE A 232 31.88 -35.00 -2.51
CA ILE A 232 30.44 -34.91 -2.79
C ILE A 232 30.15 -35.01 -4.30
N GLU A 233 28.95 -35.48 -4.67
CA GLU A 233 28.51 -35.42 -6.07
C GLU A 233 28.07 -34.00 -6.39
N LEU A 234 28.65 -33.42 -7.44
CA LEU A 234 28.18 -32.16 -7.98
C LEU A 234 27.01 -32.45 -8.91
N GLU A 235 25.97 -31.62 -8.84
CA GLU A 235 24.76 -31.73 -9.65
C GLU A 235 24.55 -30.46 -10.47
N PRO A 236 23.85 -30.53 -11.62
CA PRO A 236 23.47 -29.35 -12.39
C PRO A 236 22.78 -28.27 -11.52
N GLY A 237 23.29 -27.05 -11.61
CA GLY A 237 22.88 -25.87 -10.84
C GLY A 237 23.40 -25.80 -9.41
N ASP A 238 24.23 -26.74 -8.95
CA ASP A 238 25.04 -26.49 -7.75
C ASP A 238 25.98 -25.29 -7.98
N VAL A 239 26.28 -24.56 -6.91
CA VAL A 239 27.09 -23.34 -6.97
C VAL A 239 28.35 -23.53 -6.12
N ILE A 240 29.51 -23.21 -6.69
CA ILE A 240 30.78 -23.07 -5.97
C ILE A 240 31.14 -21.60 -5.91
N VAL A 241 31.18 -21.02 -4.71
CA VAL A 241 31.55 -19.62 -4.48
C VAL A 241 33.04 -19.57 -4.11
N THR A 242 33.84 -18.89 -4.92
CA THR A 242 35.27 -19.22 -5.05
C THR A 242 36.21 -18.53 -4.07
N GLY A 243 35.68 -17.78 -3.11
CA GLY A 243 36.43 -17.03 -2.12
C GLY A 243 36.59 -15.56 -2.47
N THR A 244 36.69 -14.74 -1.42
CA THR A 244 36.76 -13.27 -1.52
C THR A 244 38.20 -12.73 -1.55
N PRO A 245 38.48 -11.64 -2.30
CA PRO A 245 39.75 -10.93 -2.23
C PRO A 245 40.02 -10.28 -0.88
N GLY A 246 41.24 -9.77 -0.70
CA GLY A 246 41.56 -8.93 0.47
C GLY A 246 40.76 -7.63 0.48
N GLY A 247 40.61 -7.01 1.66
CA GLY A 247 39.92 -5.74 1.86
C GLY A 247 38.55 -5.84 2.53
N VAL A 248 38.21 -7.01 3.10
CA VAL A 248 36.97 -7.19 3.86
C VAL A 248 36.87 -6.19 5.01
N GLY A 249 35.66 -5.76 5.33
CA GLY A 249 35.40 -4.71 6.30
C GLY A 249 36.01 -4.99 7.68
N ALA A 250 35.99 -6.25 8.13
CA ALA A 250 36.58 -6.68 9.40
C ALA A 250 38.11 -6.58 9.49
N ALA A 251 38.81 -6.51 8.34
CA ALA A 251 40.27 -6.39 8.28
C ALA A 251 40.74 -4.93 8.21
N ARG A 252 39.82 -4.00 7.95
CA ARG A 252 40.10 -2.56 7.88
C ARG A 252 40.36 -1.95 9.26
N LYS A 253 41.01 -0.78 9.27
CA LYS A 253 41.36 -0.03 10.49
C LYS A 253 40.94 1.45 10.34
N PRO A 254 39.86 1.90 10.98
CA PRO A 254 38.91 1.10 11.78
C PRO A 254 38.13 0.07 10.93
N PRO A 255 37.53 -0.97 11.54
CA PRO A 255 36.64 -1.88 10.83
C PRO A 255 35.48 -1.10 10.20
N VAL A 256 35.00 -1.60 9.06
CA VAL A 256 33.83 -1.07 8.35
C VAL A 256 32.84 -2.22 8.23
N PHE A 257 31.58 -2.01 8.60
CA PHE A 257 30.51 -2.99 8.44
C PHE A 257 29.36 -2.34 7.67
N MET A 258 28.57 -3.17 7.00
CA MET A 258 27.36 -2.74 6.30
C MET A 258 26.24 -2.46 7.31
N ASP A 259 25.58 -1.33 7.18
CA ASP A 259 24.46 -0.90 8.04
C ASP A 259 23.25 -0.43 7.23
N ASP A 260 22.15 -0.12 7.91
CA ASP A 260 20.93 0.40 7.30
C ASP A 260 21.20 1.62 6.41
N GLY A 261 20.66 1.59 5.19
CA GLY A 261 20.83 2.65 4.20
C GLY A 261 22.07 2.50 3.31
N ASP A 262 22.99 1.58 3.61
CA ASP A 262 24.14 1.33 2.75
C ASP A 262 23.74 0.68 1.42
N LEU A 263 24.57 0.87 0.39
CA LEU A 263 24.51 0.16 -0.88
C LEU A 263 25.80 -0.63 -1.08
N ILE A 264 25.70 -1.97 -1.19
CA ILE A 264 26.83 -2.83 -1.53
C ILE A 264 26.73 -3.29 -2.98
N GLU A 265 27.80 -3.06 -3.74
CA GLU A 265 27.92 -3.43 -5.15
C GLU A 265 29.13 -4.34 -5.37
N ILE A 266 28.96 -5.41 -6.15
CA ILE A 266 30.07 -6.27 -6.59
C ILE A 266 30.01 -6.36 -8.10
N GLU A 267 31.02 -5.81 -8.75
CA GLU A 267 31.22 -5.91 -10.19
C GLU A 267 32.19 -7.05 -10.50
N VAL A 268 31.81 -7.92 -11.43
CA VAL A 268 32.74 -8.88 -12.03
C VAL A 268 32.73 -8.64 -13.53
N LYS A 269 33.85 -8.25 -14.11
CA LYS A 269 33.96 -8.06 -15.57
C LYS A 269 34.35 -9.38 -16.24
N PRO A 270 33.70 -9.75 -17.36
CA PRO A 270 32.67 -9.01 -18.11
C PRO A 270 31.22 -9.32 -17.68
N ILE A 271 30.99 -10.01 -16.56
CA ILE A 271 29.66 -10.51 -16.14
C ILE A 271 28.65 -9.37 -15.92
N GLY A 272 28.96 -8.41 -15.06
CA GLY A 272 28.03 -7.34 -14.67
C GLY A 272 28.25 -6.86 -13.24
N THR A 273 27.21 -6.29 -12.63
CA THR A 273 27.24 -5.80 -11.24
C THR A 273 26.06 -6.36 -10.46
N LEU A 274 26.34 -7.02 -9.33
CA LEU A 274 25.38 -7.34 -8.27
C LEU A 274 25.27 -6.11 -7.36
N SER A 275 24.07 -5.69 -6.99
CA SER A 275 23.81 -4.54 -6.14
C SER A 275 22.74 -4.92 -5.13
N ASN A 276 22.94 -4.58 -3.87
CA ASN A 276 21.98 -4.85 -2.79
C ASN A 276 21.96 -3.63 -1.85
N PRO A 277 20.81 -2.95 -1.68
CA PRO A 277 20.66 -2.04 -0.56
C PRO A 277 20.69 -2.83 0.75
N VAL A 278 21.16 -2.23 1.83
CA VAL A 278 21.22 -2.85 3.16
C VAL A 278 20.15 -2.21 4.02
N VAL A 279 19.34 -3.04 4.66
CA VAL A 279 18.28 -2.59 5.57
C VAL A 279 18.54 -3.13 6.98
N GLY A 280 18.33 -2.29 7.97
CA GLY A 280 18.34 -2.59 9.39
C GLY A 280 17.18 -1.91 10.09
N GLY A 281 16.69 -2.52 11.18
CA GLY A 281 15.67 -1.90 12.03
C GLY A 281 14.24 -2.30 11.68
N ALA A 282 13.53 -2.81 12.68
CA ALA A 282 12.13 -3.20 12.58
C ALA A 282 11.17 -2.01 12.83
N VAL A 283 11.69 -0.82 13.12
CA VAL A 283 10.90 0.38 13.39
C VAL A 283 10.99 1.32 12.19
N ILE A 284 9.94 1.37 11.39
CA ILE A 284 9.82 2.33 10.29
C ILE A 284 9.30 3.64 10.88
N THR A 285 10.14 4.66 10.94
CA THR A 285 9.80 5.90 11.66
C THR A 285 8.91 6.85 10.88
N VAL A 286 8.98 6.82 9.54
CA VAL A 286 8.39 7.80 8.62
C VAL A 286 8.97 9.23 8.83
N ASP A 287 10.00 9.38 9.68
CA ASP A 287 10.79 10.59 9.80
C ASP A 287 12.06 10.46 8.94
N PRO A 288 12.19 11.23 7.84
CA PRO A 288 13.36 11.15 6.99
C PRO A 288 14.68 11.57 7.68
N GLN A 289 14.61 12.29 8.81
CA GLN A 289 15.81 12.66 9.59
C GLN A 289 16.31 11.51 10.46
N LEU A 290 15.40 10.66 10.95
CA LEU A 290 15.74 9.51 11.79
C LEU A 290 16.03 8.24 10.97
N GLY A 291 15.39 8.08 9.80
CA GLY A 291 15.47 6.83 9.06
C GLY A 291 14.83 5.66 9.81
N ASN A 292 15.10 4.42 9.40
CA ASN A 292 14.61 3.25 10.12
C ASN A 292 15.46 2.98 11.36
N GLN A 293 14.83 2.46 12.41
CA GLN A 293 15.46 2.26 13.72
C GLN A 293 15.15 0.87 14.27
N SER A 294 15.83 0.46 15.34
CA SER A 294 15.67 -0.90 15.87
C SER A 294 14.81 -0.97 17.14
N ALA A 295 14.66 0.13 17.88
CA ALA A 295 13.94 0.16 19.13
C ALA A 295 13.33 1.54 19.44
N VAL A 296 12.31 1.54 20.30
CA VAL A 296 11.58 2.73 20.77
C VAL A 296 11.34 2.60 22.27
N ALA A 297 11.44 3.70 23.01
CA ALA A 297 10.95 3.80 24.38
C ALA A 297 9.73 4.72 24.43
N VAL A 298 8.66 4.26 25.10
CA VAL A 298 7.41 5.01 25.28
C VAL A 298 7.13 5.18 26.76
N ARG A 299 6.67 6.36 27.18
CA ARG A 299 6.21 6.65 28.54
C ARG A 299 5.02 7.59 28.47
N ASP A 300 3.97 7.31 29.24
CA ASP A 300 2.78 8.17 29.36
C ASP A 300 2.20 8.60 27.98
N ALA A 301 2.10 7.65 27.05
CA ALA A 301 1.67 7.83 25.65
C ALA A 301 2.59 8.68 24.75
N VAL A 302 3.78 9.05 25.23
CA VAL A 302 4.79 9.83 24.48
C VAL A 302 5.98 8.95 24.13
N ILE A 303 6.47 9.07 22.89
CA ILE A 303 7.74 8.46 22.49
C ILE A 303 8.87 9.30 23.09
N VAL A 304 9.63 8.72 24.03
CA VAL A 304 10.70 9.45 24.73
C VAL A 304 12.08 9.22 24.12
N ALA A 305 12.24 8.14 23.35
CA ALA A 305 13.47 7.84 22.61
C ALA A 305 13.20 6.88 21.46
N VAL A 306 13.96 7.04 20.37
CA VAL A 306 13.98 6.16 19.20
C VAL A 306 15.45 5.98 18.81
N GLY A 307 15.87 4.74 18.54
CA GLY A 307 17.27 4.47 18.18
C GLY A 307 17.60 2.99 18.11
N SER A 308 18.88 2.68 18.33
CA SER A 308 19.37 1.33 18.50
C SER A 308 18.90 0.70 19.82
N GLU A 309 18.88 -0.63 19.93
CA GLU A 309 18.59 -1.32 21.19
C GLU A 309 19.51 -0.86 22.32
N ALA A 310 20.79 -0.60 22.03
CA ALA A 310 21.75 -0.10 23.01
C ALA A 310 21.38 1.29 23.57
N GLU A 311 20.81 2.16 22.75
CA GLU A 311 20.35 3.50 23.15
C GLU A 311 19.03 3.44 23.93
N ILE A 312 18.20 2.43 23.68
CA ILE A 312 16.91 2.24 24.35
C ILE A 312 17.02 1.44 25.66
N ASN A 313 17.98 0.53 25.78
CA ASN A 313 18.20 -0.28 26.99
C ASN A 313 18.26 0.51 28.31
N PRO A 314 18.85 1.72 28.39
CA PRO A 314 18.84 2.55 29.60
C PRO A 314 17.44 2.96 30.09
N TYR A 315 16.41 2.88 29.25
CA TYR A 315 15.02 3.19 29.60
C TYR A 315 14.28 2.00 30.24
N ILE A 316 14.91 0.82 30.32
CA ILE A 316 14.34 -0.38 30.95
C ILE A 316 14.56 -0.33 32.46
N GLY A 317 13.47 -0.12 33.20
CA GLY A 317 13.40 -0.18 34.65
C GLY A 317 12.59 -1.38 35.14
N PRO A 318 12.43 -1.54 36.47
CA PRO A 318 11.66 -2.65 37.06
C PRO A 318 10.17 -2.64 36.68
N ASP A 319 9.63 -1.47 36.31
CA ASP A 319 8.22 -1.28 35.91
C ASP A 319 8.04 -1.16 34.38
N THR A 320 9.12 -1.28 33.60
CA THR A 320 9.04 -1.17 32.14
C THR A 320 8.56 -2.48 31.53
N GLU A 321 7.47 -2.43 30.76
CA GLU A 321 7.10 -3.53 29.88
C GLU A 321 8.00 -3.53 28.64
N VAL A 322 8.67 -4.65 28.39
CA VAL A 322 9.50 -4.85 27.19
C VAL A 322 8.71 -5.69 26.19
N VAL A 323 8.37 -5.09 25.05
CA VAL A 323 7.66 -5.75 23.96
C VAL A 323 8.64 -6.12 22.85
N GLU A 324 8.94 -7.41 22.74
CA GLU A 324 9.80 -7.96 21.70
C GLU A 324 9.04 -8.08 20.36
N LEU A 325 9.52 -7.40 19.32
CA LEU A 325 8.88 -7.43 18.00
C LEU A 325 8.96 -8.81 17.32
N ASN A 326 9.91 -9.68 17.70
CA ASN A 326 10.03 -11.06 17.21
C ASN A 326 10.01 -11.19 15.67
N GLY A 327 10.71 -10.28 14.97
CA GLY A 327 10.75 -10.24 13.50
C GLY A 327 9.56 -9.54 12.84
N ARG A 328 8.61 -8.99 13.62
CA ARG A 328 7.56 -8.09 13.13
C ARG A 328 8.12 -6.67 12.96
N VAL A 329 7.39 -5.85 12.21
CA VAL A 329 7.69 -4.44 11.98
C VAL A 329 6.77 -3.56 12.84
N LEU A 330 7.31 -2.49 13.40
CA LEU A 330 6.60 -1.37 14.02
C LEU A 330 6.56 -0.20 13.04
N THR A 331 5.36 0.35 12.84
CA THR A 331 5.12 1.57 12.05
C THR A 331 4.31 2.55 12.90
N PRO A 332 4.19 3.84 12.51
CA PRO A 332 3.13 4.68 13.06
C PRO A 332 1.77 4.02 12.84
N GLY A 333 0.86 4.17 13.80
CA GLY A 333 -0.52 3.73 13.62
C GLY A 333 -1.16 4.47 12.45
N PHE A 334 -1.97 3.77 11.66
CA PHE A 334 -2.66 4.39 10.53
C PHE A 334 -3.63 5.47 11.00
N ILE A 335 -3.78 6.51 10.19
CA ILE A 335 -4.77 7.56 10.36
C ILE A 335 -5.75 7.47 9.21
N GLU A 336 -7.01 7.19 9.50
CA GLU A 336 -8.07 7.27 8.48
C GLU A 336 -8.30 8.74 8.13
N GLY A 337 -7.78 9.19 6.98
CA GLY A 337 -7.72 10.60 6.62
C GLY A 337 -9.05 11.21 6.17
N HIS A 338 -10.03 10.36 5.84
CA HIS A 338 -11.39 10.73 5.51
C HIS A 338 -12.33 9.53 5.67
N GLY A 339 -13.21 9.57 6.66
CA GLY A 339 -14.32 8.61 6.75
C GLY A 339 -15.48 9.16 7.56
N HIS A 340 -16.49 8.33 7.79
CA HIS A 340 -17.68 8.71 8.53
C HIS A 340 -17.84 7.83 9.78
N PHE A 341 -17.38 8.31 10.93
CA PHE A 341 -17.13 7.47 12.12
C PHE A 341 -18.42 6.85 12.70
N LEU A 342 -19.46 7.66 12.92
CA LEU A 342 -20.75 7.13 13.39
C LEU A 342 -21.47 6.30 12.32
N SER A 343 -21.26 6.59 11.03
CA SER A 343 -21.80 5.80 9.93
C SER A 343 -21.14 4.43 9.83
N LEU A 344 -19.84 4.34 10.13
CA LEU A 344 -19.13 3.08 10.24
C LEU A 344 -19.72 2.19 11.35
N GLY A 345 -19.93 2.76 12.53
CA GLY A 345 -20.61 2.04 13.62
C GLY A 345 -22.03 1.63 13.23
N ARG A 346 -22.75 2.51 12.53
CA ARG A 346 -24.10 2.23 12.03
C ARG A 346 -24.11 1.09 11.01
N ALA A 347 -23.11 1.01 10.13
CA ALA A 347 -23.00 -0.05 9.13
C ALA A 347 -22.95 -1.45 9.77
N GLN A 348 -22.43 -1.57 10.99
CA GLN A 348 -22.39 -2.81 11.76
C GLN A 348 -23.71 -3.13 12.50
N GLN A 349 -24.61 -2.15 12.65
CA GLN A 349 -25.93 -2.33 13.27
C GLN A 349 -27.04 -2.64 12.25
N VAL A 350 -26.74 -2.59 10.96
CA VAL A 350 -27.69 -2.88 9.87
C VAL A 350 -27.27 -4.14 9.12
N LEU A 351 -28.15 -4.61 8.24
CA LEU A 351 -27.81 -5.70 7.35
C LEU A 351 -26.71 -5.28 6.37
N ASP A 352 -25.59 -6.01 6.38
CA ASP A 352 -24.55 -5.88 5.35
C ASP A 352 -24.94 -6.65 4.10
N LEU A 353 -25.26 -5.89 3.05
CA LEU A 353 -25.68 -6.42 1.75
C LEU A 353 -24.55 -6.37 0.72
N SER A 354 -23.34 -5.94 1.11
CA SER A 354 -22.19 -5.73 0.21
C SER A 354 -21.68 -7.02 -0.44
N GLN A 355 -21.88 -8.15 0.25
CA GLN A 355 -21.45 -9.49 -0.17
C GLN A 355 -22.53 -10.27 -0.92
N ALA A 356 -23.76 -9.74 -1.04
CA ALA A 356 -24.87 -10.43 -1.68
C ALA A 356 -24.63 -10.63 -3.18
N GLN A 357 -24.60 -11.90 -3.63
CA GLN A 357 -24.39 -12.28 -5.03
C GLN A 357 -25.71 -12.47 -5.79
N ARG A 358 -26.84 -12.46 -5.08
CA ARG A 358 -28.19 -12.55 -5.65
C ARG A 358 -29.17 -11.75 -4.79
N TYR A 359 -30.21 -11.23 -5.43
CA TYR A 359 -31.29 -10.54 -4.70
C TYR A 359 -31.98 -11.46 -3.68
N SER A 360 -32.11 -12.75 -3.96
CA SER A 360 -32.65 -13.74 -3.00
C SER A 360 -31.87 -13.80 -1.69
N ASP A 361 -30.57 -13.53 -1.73
CA ASP A 361 -29.72 -13.54 -0.52
C ASP A 361 -30.10 -12.33 0.37
N ILE A 362 -30.36 -11.17 -0.24
CA ILE A 362 -30.85 -9.96 0.45
C ILE A 362 -32.23 -10.22 1.05
N VAL A 363 -33.16 -10.80 0.28
CA VAL A 363 -34.51 -11.12 0.77
C VAL A 363 -34.45 -12.08 1.96
N GLY A 364 -33.57 -13.09 1.92
CA GLY A 364 -33.36 -14.00 3.05
C GLY A 364 -32.84 -13.30 4.31
N GLN A 365 -31.89 -12.36 4.18
CA GLN A 365 -31.42 -11.55 5.30
C GLN A 365 -32.53 -10.66 5.89
N VAL A 366 -33.33 -10.04 5.02
CA VAL A 366 -34.47 -9.22 5.44
C VAL A 366 -35.53 -10.05 6.16
N ALA A 367 -35.86 -11.25 5.65
CA ALA A 367 -36.81 -12.16 6.29
C ALA A 367 -36.34 -12.55 7.70
N ALA A 368 -35.07 -12.93 7.84
CA ALA A 368 -34.50 -13.28 9.14
C ALA A 368 -34.51 -12.10 10.13
N ALA A 369 -34.25 -10.88 9.64
CA ALA A 369 -34.33 -9.67 10.46
C ALA A 369 -35.77 -9.32 10.85
N ALA A 370 -36.73 -9.51 9.95
CA ALA A 370 -38.15 -9.29 10.21
C ALA A 370 -38.69 -10.26 11.26
N ASP A 371 -38.35 -11.55 11.15
CA ASP A 371 -38.75 -12.59 12.11
C ASP A 371 -38.23 -12.32 13.53
N ALA A 372 -37.09 -11.65 13.66
CA ALA A 372 -36.49 -11.27 14.94
C ALA A 372 -37.02 -9.94 15.50
N ALA A 373 -37.72 -9.13 14.69
CA ALA A 373 -38.15 -7.78 15.05
C ALA A 373 -39.64 -7.73 15.42
N PRO A 374 -40.07 -6.85 16.35
CA PRO A 374 -41.49 -6.63 16.57
C PRO A 374 -42.14 -5.95 15.35
N ALA A 375 -43.42 -6.22 15.12
CA ALA A 375 -44.18 -5.59 14.04
C ALA A 375 -44.08 -4.05 14.09
N GLY A 376 -43.85 -3.42 12.94
CA GLY A 376 -43.67 -1.98 12.80
C GLY A 376 -42.26 -1.45 13.10
N ALA A 377 -41.33 -2.30 13.57
CA ALA A 377 -39.92 -1.92 13.65
C ALA A 377 -39.30 -1.86 12.26
N TRP A 378 -38.50 -0.83 12.00
CA TRP A 378 -37.82 -0.66 10.71
C TRP A 378 -36.62 -1.58 10.59
N ILE A 379 -36.50 -2.23 9.42
CA ILE A 379 -35.37 -3.05 9.02
C ILE A 379 -34.52 -2.25 8.05
N PHE A 380 -33.23 -2.14 8.38
CA PHE A 380 -32.28 -1.38 7.60
C PHE A 380 -31.20 -2.30 7.05
N GLY A 381 -30.75 -2.02 5.84
CA GLY A 381 -29.58 -2.66 5.24
C GLY A 381 -28.85 -1.71 4.31
N MET A 382 -27.60 -2.03 3.98
CA MET A 382 -26.81 -1.18 3.08
C MET A 382 -25.78 -1.97 2.28
N GLY A 383 -25.27 -1.36 1.21
CA GLY A 383 -24.11 -1.88 0.46
C GLY A 383 -24.46 -2.74 -0.76
N TRP A 384 -25.74 -2.92 -1.08
CA TRP A 384 -26.12 -3.72 -2.26
C TRP A 384 -25.80 -2.98 -3.56
N HIS A 385 -25.44 -3.74 -4.61
CA HIS A 385 -25.27 -3.24 -5.97
C HIS A 385 -25.76 -4.29 -6.97
N GLN A 386 -26.67 -3.93 -7.87
CA GLN A 386 -27.32 -4.90 -8.76
C GLN A 386 -26.35 -5.58 -9.74
N ASP A 387 -25.28 -4.91 -10.15
CA ASP A 387 -24.29 -5.50 -11.07
C ASP A 387 -23.46 -6.63 -10.43
N LYS A 388 -23.48 -6.74 -9.09
CA LYS A 388 -22.90 -7.90 -8.38
C LYS A 388 -23.82 -9.12 -8.42
N TRP A 389 -25.07 -8.97 -8.86
CA TRP A 389 -26.02 -10.08 -8.88
C TRP A 389 -25.84 -10.91 -10.14
N GLY A 390 -25.46 -12.18 -9.98
CA GLY A 390 -25.11 -13.06 -11.11
C GLY A 390 -26.23 -13.33 -12.11
N ARG A 391 -27.48 -12.95 -11.81
CA ARG A 391 -28.62 -13.01 -12.72
C ARG A 391 -29.64 -11.93 -12.38
N GLN A 392 -30.09 -11.20 -13.39
CA GLN A 392 -31.24 -10.28 -13.26
C GLN A 392 -32.55 -11.06 -13.25
N GLU A 393 -33.44 -10.75 -12.30
CA GLU A 393 -34.76 -11.36 -12.21
C GLU A 393 -35.70 -10.84 -13.31
N PRO A 394 -36.59 -11.67 -13.87
CA PRO A 394 -37.57 -11.24 -14.85
C PRO A 394 -38.45 -10.09 -14.33
N GLY A 395 -38.65 -9.06 -15.15
CA GLY A 395 -39.46 -7.88 -14.78
C GLY A 395 -38.71 -6.82 -13.98
N SER A 396 -37.40 -6.98 -13.76
CA SER A 396 -36.56 -5.94 -13.18
C SER A 396 -36.59 -4.65 -14.00
N VAL A 397 -36.52 -3.51 -13.33
CA VAL A 397 -36.37 -2.18 -13.94
C VAL A 397 -34.96 -1.69 -13.59
N ASP A 398 -34.17 -1.39 -14.62
CA ASP A 398 -32.76 -0.98 -14.48
C ASP A 398 -31.91 -1.96 -13.65
N GLY A 399 -32.14 -3.27 -13.87
CA GLY A 399 -31.43 -4.35 -13.17
C GLY A 399 -31.89 -4.62 -11.74
N VAL A 400 -32.85 -3.86 -11.21
CA VAL A 400 -33.40 -4.04 -9.86
C VAL A 400 -34.79 -4.67 -9.93
N PRO A 401 -35.05 -5.78 -9.20
CA PRO A 401 -36.37 -6.40 -9.14
C PRO A 401 -37.43 -5.47 -8.53
N LEU A 402 -38.70 -5.85 -8.64
CA LEU A 402 -39.77 -5.20 -7.87
C LEU A 402 -39.67 -5.60 -6.39
N ASN A 403 -40.19 -4.74 -5.51
CA ASN A 403 -40.18 -4.96 -4.06
C ASN A 403 -41.10 -6.09 -3.57
N THR A 404 -41.77 -6.85 -4.47
CA THR A 404 -42.69 -7.94 -4.12
C THR A 404 -42.09 -8.93 -3.12
N ALA A 405 -40.86 -9.38 -3.35
CA ALA A 405 -40.19 -10.33 -2.46
C ALA A 405 -39.87 -9.71 -1.08
N LEU A 406 -39.58 -8.40 -1.01
CA LEU A 406 -39.42 -7.69 0.27
C LEU A 406 -40.76 -7.53 1.00
N ASN A 407 -41.85 -7.32 0.25
CA ASN A 407 -43.20 -7.25 0.83
C ASN A 407 -43.60 -8.58 1.45
N GLU A 408 -43.26 -9.70 0.80
CA GLU A 408 -43.53 -11.05 1.31
C GLU A 408 -42.62 -11.41 2.50
N ALA A 409 -41.36 -11.01 2.46
CA ALA A 409 -40.38 -11.28 3.52
C ALA A 409 -40.61 -10.46 4.81
N ALA A 410 -41.16 -9.26 4.68
CA ALA A 410 -41.36 -8.33 5.80
C ALA A 410 -42.70 -7.59 5.66
N PRO A 411 -43.86 -8.27 5.77
CA PRO A 411 -45.17 -7.66 5.53
C PRO A 411 -45.51 -6.59 6.58
N ASP A 412 -45.12 -6.83 7.84
CA ASP A 412 -45.48 -5.99 8.97
C ASP A 412 -44.36 -5.00 9.38
N ASN A 413 -43.23 -5.02 8.69
CA ASN A 413 -42.04 -4.23 9.03
C ASN A 413 -41.62 -3.36 7.83
N PRO A 414 -41.50 -2.03 7.99
CA PRO A 414 -40.88 -1.18 6.98
C PRO A 414 -39.45 -1.62 6.68
N VAL A 415 -39.09 -1.75 5.40
CA VAL A 415 -37.74 -2.11 4.96
C VAL A 415 -37.15 -0.97 4.15
N TYR A 416 -35.93 -0.55 4.48
CA TYR A 416 -35.16 0.45 3.75
C TYR A 416 -33.72 0.00 3.53
N LEU A 417 -33.36 -0.29 2.28
CA LEU A 417 -32.05 -0.82 1.90
C LEU A 417 -31.28 0.21 1.07
N SER A 418 -30.23 0.82 1.63
CA SER A 418 -29.40 1.79 0.91
C SER A 418 -28.49 1.10 -0.11
N HIS A 419 -28.43 1.64 -1.31
CA HIS A 419 -27.51 1.19 -2.36
C HIS A 419 -26.05 1.48 -1.96
N ALA A 420 -25.11 0.69 -2.49
CA ALA A 420 -23.67 0.84 -2.25
C ALA A 420 -23.15 2.25 -2.59
N SER A 421 -23.73 2.90 -3.60
CA SER A 421 -23.35 4.27 -3.98
C SER A 421 -23.89 5.36 -3.05
N GLY A 422 -24.81 5.06 -2.13
CA GLY A 422 -25.54 6.07 -1.35
C GLY A 422 -26.58 6.88 -2.15
N HIS A 423 -26.59 6.81 -3.48
CA HIS A 423 -27.48 7.59 -4.36
C HIS A 423 -28.83 6.94 -4.66
N ALA A 424 -29.06 5.71 -4.20
CA ALA A 424 -30.33 5.01 -4.34
C ALA A 424 -30.71 4.26 -3.06
N ALA A 425 -31.99 3.93 -2.92
CA ALA A 425 -32.48 3.04 -1.88
C ALA A 425 -33.62 2.17 -2.39
N PHE A 426 -33.78 0.99 -1.79
CA PHE A 426 -34.85 0.06 -2.12
C PHE A 426 -35.75 -0.17 -0.91
N ALA A 427 -37.04 0.10 -1.08
CA ALA A 427 -38.03 0.09 -0.02
C ALA A 427 -39.20 -0.86 -0.32
N ASN A 428 -39.69 -1.54 0.72
CA ASN A 428 -40.94 -2.31 0.63
C ASN A 428 -42.18 -1.40 0.72
N ASN A 429 -43.35 -1.95 0.44
CA ASN A 429 -44.62 -1.21 0.44
C ASN A 429 -44.95 -0.61 1.81
N THR A 430 -44.60 -1.29 2.90
CA THR A 430 -44.83 -0.79 4.26
C THR A 430 -44.02 0.49 4.52
N ALA A 431 -42.76 0.55 4.05
CA ALA A 431 -41.95 1.76 4.09
C ALA A 431 -42.46 2.86 3.15
N LEU A 432 -42.86 2.51 1.92
CA LEU A 432 -43.44 3.49 0.98
C LEU A 432 -44.73 4.10 1.53
N GLN A 433 -45.61 3.29 2.13
CA GLN A 433 -46.85 3.76 2.76
C GLN A 433 -46.58 4.70 3.94
N ALA A 434 -45.59 4.37 4.79
CA ALA A 434 -45.17 5.25 5.87
C ALA A 434 -44.68 6.62 5.35
N ALA A 435 -44.09 6.65 4.15
CA ALA A 435 -43.64 7.85 3.47
C ALA A 435 -44.71 8.56 2.62
N GLY A 436 -45.94 8.03 2.56
CA GLY A 436 -47.00 8.56 1.69
C GLY A 436 -46.74 8.40 0.19
N ILE A 437 -45.88 7.45 -0.20
CA ILE A 437 -45.54 7.15 -1.59
C ILE A 437 -46.49 6.08 -2.13
N GLY A 438 -47.09 6.37 -3.30
CA GLY A 438 -47.84 5.41 -4.11
C GLY A 438 -47.60 5.64 -5.60
N ASP A 439 -48.30 4.88 -6.44
CA ASP A 439 -48.11 4.89 -7.91
C ASP A 439 -48.24 6.28 -8.54
N GLN A 440 -49.10 7.14 -7.96
CA GLN A 440 -49.41 8.49 -8.46
C GLN A 440 -48.61 9.60 -7.77
N THR A 441 -47.72 9.29 -6.82
CA THR A 441 -46.89 10.31 -6.14
C THR A 441 -45.97 10.96 -7.17
N GLN A 442 -45.88 12.29 -7.20
CA GLN A 442 -44.96 12.96 -8.13
C GLN A 442 -43.51 12.81 -7.68
N ASP A 443 -42.61 12.71 -8.65
CA ASP A 443 -41.17 12.72 -8.39
C ASP A 443 -40.76 14.10 -7.81
N PRO A 444 -39.98 14.15 -6.73
CA PRO A 444 -39.50 15.43 -6.19
C PRO A 444 -38.45 16.05 -7.13
N PRO A 445 -38.27 17.38 -7.11
CA PRO A 445 -37.20 18.01 -7.87
C PRO A 445 -35.84 17.39 -7.56
N GLY A 446 -35.14 16.88 -8.59
CA GLY A 446 -33.85 16.21 -8.45
C GLY A 446 -33.90 14.81 -7.86
N GLY A 447 -35.04 14.11 -7.94
CA GLY A 447 -35.19 12.71 -7.54
C GLY A 447 -36.16 11.96 -8.43
N THR A 448 -36.14 10.63 -8.38
CA THR A 448 -37.05 9.78 -9.16
C THR A 448 -37.53 8.60 -8.34
N ILE A 449 -38.85 8.38 -8.33
CA ILE A 449 -39.46 7.13 -7.85
C ILE A 449 -39.55 6.21 -9.07
N VAL A 450 -38.80 5.11 -9.07
CA VAL A 450 -38.72 4.23 -10.23
C VAL A 450 -40.04 3.46 -10.37
N ARG A 451 -40.56 3.40 -11.60
CA ARG A 451 -41.84 2.78 -11.94
C ARG A 451 -41.71 1.79 -13.08
N THR A 452 -42.60 0.80 -13.10
CA THR A 452 -42.77 -0.09 -14.25
C THR A 452 -43.40 0.67 -15.43
N ALA A 453 -43.42 0.05 -16.62
CA ALA A 453 -44.10 0.60 -17.78
C ALA A 453 -45.62 0.82 -17.57
N GLN A 454 -46.20 0.17 -16.56
CA GLN A 454 -47.61 0.32 -16.17
C GLN A 454 -47.82 1.40 -15.09
N GLY A 455 -46.76 2.11 -14.69
CA GLY A 455 -46.81 3.19 -13.71
C GLY A 455 -46.79 2.74 -12.24
N VAL A 456 -46.50 1.46 -11.98
CA VAL A 456 -46.44 0.92 -10.60
C VAL A 456 -45.10 1.25 -9.97
N ALA A 457 -45.09 1.83 -8.77
CA ALA A 457 -43.86 2.10 -8.03
C ALA A 457 -43.13 0.79 -7.69
N THR A 458 -41.86 0.66 -8.08
CA THR A 458 -41.11 -0.59 -7.91
C THR A 458 -40.57 -0.77 -6.50
N GLY A 459 -40.46 0.33 -5.74
CA GLY A 459 -39.75 0.42 -4.46
C GLY A 459 -38.36 1.05 -4.58
N LEU A 460 -37.79 1.16 -5.78
CA LEU A 460 -36.49 1.78 -6.00
C LEU A 460 -36.63 3.31 -6.07
N LEU A 461 -35.83 4.01 -5.26
CA LEU A 461 -35.82 5.46 -5.12
C LEU A 461 -34.43 6.00 -5.45
N ARG A 462 -34.35 7.07 -6.25
CA ARG A 462 -33.08 7.70 -6.67
C ARG A 462 -32.97 9.13 -6.18
N GLU A 463 -31.76 9.51 -5.80
CA GLU A 463 -31.40 10.87 -5.39
C GLU A 463 -32.39 11.42 -4.35
N LYS A 464 -32.97 12.60 -4.57
CA LYS A 464 -33.90 13.26 -3.64
C LYS A 464 -35.22 12.51 -3.41
N ALA A 465 -35.54 11.47 -4.18
CA ALA A 465 -36.72 10.64 -3.91
C ALA A 465 -36.57 9.80 -2.63
N LYS A 466 -35.33 9.46 -2.24
CA LYS A 466 -35.04 8.78 -0.98
C LYS A 466 -35.49 9.60 0.22
N SER A 467 -35.34 10.92 0.14
CA SER A 467 -35.67 11.85 1.23
C SER A 467 -37.13 11.80 1.66
N LEU A 468 -38.04 11.36 0.78
CA LEU A 468 -39.44 11.11 1.16
C LEU A 468 -39.56 9.99 2.21
N VAL A 469 -38.77 8.91 2.07
CA VAL A 469 -38.74 7.83 3.05
C VAL A 469 -37.89 8.20 4.26
N GLU A 470 -36.82 8.96 4.09
CA GLU A 470 -35.97 9.44 5.20
C GLU A 470 -36.75 10.33 6.19
N VAL A 471 -37.77 11.07 5.73
CA VAL A 471 -38.71 11.78 6.63
C VAL A 471 -39.48 10.80 7.51
N ALA A 472 -40.02 9.72 6.96
CA ALA A 472 -40.72 8.70 7.73
C ALA A 472 -39.79 7.95 8.70
N ILE A 473 -38.54 7.73 8.30
CA ILE A 473 -37.48 7.20 9.18
C ILE A 473 -37.24 8.17 10.35
N ALA A 474 -37.07 9.46 10.07
CA ALA A 474 -36.86 10.47 11.12
C ALA A 474 -38.05 10.53 12.10
N GLU A 475 -39.29 10.44 11.60
CA GLU A 475 -40.48 10.34 12.45
C GLU A 475 -40.49 9.08 13.32
N TYR A 476 -40.09 7.93 12.76
CA TYR A 476 -39.94 6.69 13.53
C TYR A 476 -38.86 6.83 14.61
N GLU A 477 -37.71 7.37 14.25
CA GLU A 477 -36.58 7.58 15.16
C GLU A 477 -36.87 8.61 16.25
N SER A 478 -37.74 9.59 15.99
CA SER A 478 -38.17 10.60 16.98
C SER A 478 -38.94 10.01 18.17
N ARG A 479 -39.42 8.77 18.05
CA ARG A 479 -40.12 8.04 19.11
C ARG A 479 -39.16 7.47 20.16
N ARG A 480 -37.86 7.45 19.87
CA ARG A 480 -36.83 6.96 20.79
C ARG A 480 -36.66 7.91 21.96
N THR A 481 -36.47 7.38 23.16
CA THR A 481 -36.12 8.21 24.31
C THR A 481 -34.69 8.74 24.17
N PRO A 482 -34.33 9.86 24.83
CA PRO A 482 -32.94 10.35 24.83
C PRO A 482 -31.92 9.28 25.24
N GLU A 483 -32.27 8.42 26.21
CA GLU A 483 -31.40 7.32 26.67
C GLU A 483 -31.20 6.26 25.59
N GLN A 484 -32.23 5.94 24.80
CA GLN A 484 -32.11 5.00 23.68
C GLN A 484 -31.23 5.58 22.56
N VAL A 485 -31.37 6.86 22.27
CA VAL A 485 -30.51 7.56 21.29
C VAL A 485 -29.06 7.57 21.76
N GLN A 486 -28.82 7.90 23.03
CA GLN A 486 -27.47 7.90 23.61
C GLN A 486 -26.85 6.50 23.63
N ALA A 487 -27.63 5.46 23.99
CA ALA A 487 -27.16 4.08 23.97
C ALA A 487 -26.78 3.62 22.55
N ASP A 488 -27.62 3.93 21.55
CA ASP A 488 -27.36 3.64 20.13
C ASP A 488 -26.08 4.35 19.65
N LEU A 489 -25.90 5.63 19.96
CA LEU A 489 -24.70 6.37 19.57
C LEU A 489 -23.44 5.82 20.25
N ARG A 490 -23.50 5.45 21.54
CA ARG A 490 -22.37 4.83 22.24
C ARG A 490 -22.01 3.48 21.62
N GLU A 491 -23.00 2.65 21.28
CA GLU A 491 -22.75 1.39 20.58
C GLU A 491 -22.06 1.63 19.24
N ARG A 492 -22.50 2.61 18.44
CA ARG A 492 -21.83 2.96 17.18
C ARG A 492 -20.38 3.36 17.38
N VAL A 493 -20.07 4.18 18.39
CA VAL A 493 -18.69 4.55 18.72
C VAL A 493 -17.85 3.32 19.06
N GLN A 494 -18.37 2.41 19.88
CA GLN A 494 -17.66 1.19 20.25
C GLN A 494 -17.41 0.27 19.05
N LEU A 495 -18.43 0.07 18.20
CA LEU A 495 -18.31 -0.73 16.98
C LEU A 495 -17.31 -0.12 15.98
N ALA A 496 -17.41 1.20 15.75
CA ALA A 496 -16.51 1.93 14.85
C ALA A 496 -15.06 1.88 15.37
N GLY A 497 -14.86 2.13 16.67
CA GLY A 497 -13.55 2.06 17.30
C GLY A 497 -12.94 0.67 17.25
N ALA A 498 -13.71 -0.37 17.55
CA ALA A 498 -13.24 -1.76 17.47
C ALA A 498 -12.80 -2.12 16.05
N GLN A 499 -13.56 -1.71 15.03
CA GLN A 499 -13.21 -1.97 13.64
C GLN A 499 -11.98 -1.18 13.18
N ALA A 500 -11.85 0.09 13.59
CA ALA A 500 -10.67 0.91 13.32
C ALA A 500 -9.40 0.28 13.93
N LEU A 501 -9.43 -0.02 15.24
CA LEU A 501 -8.30 -0.62 15.96
C LEU A 501 -7.91 -2.00 15.40
N ALA A 502 -8.89 -2.83 15.03
CA ALA A 502 -8.63 -4.12 14.39
C ALA A 502 -7.89 -4.00 13.05
N ASN A 503 -7.98 -2.85 12.38
CA ASN A 503 -7.27 -2.54 11.14
C ASN A 503 -6.00 -1.70 11.37
N GLY A 504 -5.57 -1.52 12.62
CA GLY A 504 -4.37 -0.74 12.96
C GLY A 504 -4.56 0.78 12.84
N ILE A 505 -5.82 1.25 12.75
CA ILE A 505 -6.15 2.67 12.71
C ILE A 505 -6.32 3.19 14.13
N THR A 506 -5.48 4.15 14.49
CA THR A 506 -5.42 4.73 15.84
C THR A 506 -5.94 6.17 15.90
N SER A 507 -6.20 6.77 14.74
CA SER A 507 -6.79 8.10 14.58
C SER A 507 -7.71 8.14 13.37
N PHE A 508 -8.74 8.99 13.42
CA PHE A 508 -9.79 9.04 12.42
C PHE A 508 -10.21 10.49 12.16
N HIS A 509 -10.23 10.90 10.90
CA HIS A 509 -10.76 12.19 10.48
C HIS A 509 -12.24 12.02 10.12
N ASP A 510 -13.12 12.43 11.02
CA ASP A 510 -14.56 12.29 10.85
C ASP A 510 -15.09 13.39 9.92
N ALA A 511 -15.43 13.00 8.70
CA ALA A 511 -15.81 13.86 7.59
C ALA A 511 -17.27 14.33 7.66
N GLY A 512 -17.71 14.71 8.87
CA GLY A 512 -18.98 15.39 9.09
C GLY A 512 -19.66 15.02 10.39
N ALA A 513 -19.68 15.94 11.36
CA ALA A 513 -20.50 15.86 12.56
C ALA A 513 -21.27 17.17 12.78
N SER A 514 -22.52 17.08 13.23
CA SER A 514 -23.28 18.23 13.72
C SER A 514 -22.76 18.69 15.07
N PHE A 515 -23.14 19.89 15.50
CA PHE A 515 -22.78 20.37 16.84
C PHE A 515 -23.27 19.43 17.95
N ALA A 516 -24.45 18.80 17.78
CA ALA A 516 -24.98 17.84 18.75
C ALA A 516 -24.14 16.55 18.83
N HIS A 517 -23.59 16.07 17.71
CA HIS A 517 -22.67 14.93 17.73
C HIS A 517 -21.31 15.31 18.32
N ILE A 518 -20.85 16.54 18.13
CA ILE A 518 -19.62 17.03 18.75
C ILE A 518 -19.79 17.15 20.27
N ASP A 519 -20.92 17.69 20.76
CA ASP A 519 -21.25 17.71 22.20
C ASP A 519 -21.25 16.29 22.78
N PHE A 520 -21.76 15.32 22.02
CA PHE A 520 -21.74 13.90 22.39
C PHE A 520 -20.32 13.34 22.45
N PHE A 521 -19.47 13.60 21.45
CA PHE A 521 -18.07 13.18 21.47
C PHE A 521 -17.29 13.83 22.62
N GLN A 522 -17.54 15.10 22.93
CA GLN A 522 -16.92 15.78 24.07
C GLN A 522 -17.29 15.10 25.38
N ALA A 523 -18.56 14.69 25.55
CA ALA A 523 -18.98 13.94 26.72
C ALA A 523 -18.31 12.56 26.83
N LEU A 524 -17.94 11.93 25.71
CA LEU A 524 -17.16 10.69 25.70
C LEU A 524 -15.67 10.93 26.00
N GLU A 525 -15.09 12.00 25.45
CA GLU A 525 -13.72 12.46 25.78
C GLU A 525 -13.57 12.69 27.28
N ASP A 526 -14.47 13.49 27.88
CA ASP A 526 -14.47 13.82 29.30
C ASP A 526 -14.60 12.56 30.20
N ALA A 527 -15.23 11.51 29.67
CA ALA A 527 -15.39 10.22 30.33
C ALA A 527 -14.26 9.22 30.04
N GLY A 528 -13.33 9.53 29.14
CA GLY A 528 -12.28 8.62 28.67
C GLY A 528 -12.81 7.44 27.86
N GLU A 529 -13.93 7.62 27.17
CA GLU A 529 -14.67 6.57 26.46
C GLU A 529 -14.47 6.57 24.93
N LEU A 530 -13.73 7.54 24.36
CA LEU A 530 -13.39 7.52 22.94
C LEU A 530 -12.32 6.44 22.66
N PRO A 531 -12.57 5.48 21.76
CA PRO A 531 -11.67 4.35 21.52
C PRO A 531 -10.48 4.70 20.61
N VAL A 532 -10.60 5.75 19.79
CA VAL A 532 -9.58 6.26 18.86
C VAL A 532 -9.62 7.78 18.85
N ARG A 533 -8.52 8.43 18.43
CA ARG A 533 -8.48 9.89 18.33
C ARG A 533 -9.30 10.39 17.14
N LEU A 534 -10.15 11.39 17.34
CA LEU A 534 -11.03 11.95 16.33
C LEU A 534 -10.59 13.38 15.96
N TYR A 535 -10.38 13.63 14.67
CA TYR A 535 -10.29 14.98 14.10
C TYR A 535 -11.59 15.26 13.34
N VAL A 536 -12.44 16.09 13.91
CA VAL A 536 -13.82 16.24 13.47
C VAL A 536 -14.01 17.45 12.55
N MET A 537 -14.69 17.20 11.44
CA MET A 537 -15.16 18.23 10.51
C MET A 537 -16.63 18.56 10.80
N VAL A 538 -16.93 19.81 11.16
CA VAL A 538 -18.30 20.29 11.37
C VAL A 538 -19.08 20.19 10.05
N ARG A 539 -20.29 19.63 10.08
CA ARG A 539 -21.19 19.51 8.94
C ARG A 539 -22.65 19.54 9.36
N GLY A 540 -23.52 20.02 8.47
CA GLY A 540 -24.97 20.02 8.65
C GLY A 540 -25.52 21.28 9.32
N GLU A 541 -24.65 22.23 9.64
CA GLU A 541 -24.98 23.52 10.23
C GLU A 541 -25.09 24.60 9.13
N THR A 542 -25.99 25.57 9.29
CA THR A 542 -26.09 26.70 8.34
C THR A 542 -24.95 27.70 8.56
N ASN A 543 -24.68 28.55 7.57
CA ASN A 543 -23.69 29.62 7.71
C ASN A 543 -24.01 30.55 8.89
N GLU A 544 -25.27 30.87 9.15
CA GLU A 544 -25.68 31.68 10.31
C GLU A 544 -25.36 30.96 11.62
N ALA A 545 -25.67 29.67 11.72
CA ALA A 545 -25.39 28.88 12.92
C ALA A 545 -23.89 28.74 13.16
N MET A 546 -23.10 28.50 12.11
CA MET A 546 -21.64 28.45 12.20
C MET A 546 -21.07 29.81 12.61
N GLN A 547 -21.52 30.92 12.01
CA GLN A 547 -21.08 32.27 12.36
C GLN A 547 -21.32 32.59 13.85
N GLU A 548 -22.38 32.06 14.46
CA GLU A 548 -22.68 32.26 15.88
C GLU A 548 -21.90 31.30 16.80
N ARG A 549 -21.92 30.00 16.50
CA ARG A 549 -21.57 28.95 17.47
C ARG A 549 -20.18 28.37 17.29
N LEU A 550 -19.62 28.40 16.09
CA LEU A 550 -18.35 27.76 15.75
C LEU A 550 -17.17 28.13 16.69
N PRO A 551 -17.04 29.40 17.18
CA PRO A 551 -15.99 29.74 18.15
C PRO A 551 -16.01 28.92 19.44
N GLY A 552 -17.20 28.46 19.88
CA GLY A 552 -17.36 27.64 21.07
C GLY A 552 -16.93 26.18 20.88
N TYR A 553 -16.71 25.76 19.64
CA TYR A 553 -16.32 24.40 19.27
C TYR A 553 -14.86 24.29 18.82
N LEU A 554 -14.09 25.39 18.77
CA LEU A 554 -12.68 25.32 18.40
C LEU A 554 -11.88 24.61 19.50
N SER A 555 -11.45 23.39 19.22
CA SER A 555 -10.68 22.55 20.14
C SER A 555 -9.54 21.85 19.40
N PRO A 556 -8.37 22.51 19.20
CA PRO A 556 -7.19 21.85 18.66
C PRO A 556 -6.65 20.80 19.65
N ALA A 557 -6.15 19.66 19.14
CA ALA A 557 -5.55 18.64 19.98
C ALA A 557 -4.37 19.18 20.81
N ASN A 558 -4.26 18.74 22.06
CA ASN A 558 -3.12 19.03 22.92
C ASN A 558 -2.67 17.79 23.70
N GLY A 559 -1.43 17.36 23.49
CA GLY A 559 -0.90 16.16 24.16
C GLY A 559 -1.65 14.90 23.76
N ASN A 560 -2.31 14.24 24.73
CA ASN A 560 -2.98 12.96 24.54
C ASN A 560 -4.51 13.05 24.44
N ASP A 561 -5.04 14.19 24.00
CA ASP A 561 -6.48 14.35 23.74
C ASP A 561 -6.96 13.37 22.65
N PHE A 562 -8.18 12.86 22.79
CA PHE A 562 -8.82 11.97 21.82
C PHE A 562 -9.86 12.68 20.95
N LEU A 563 -10.14 13.97 21.20
CA LEU A 563 -11.05 14.77 20.38
C LEU A 563 -10.41 16.10 19.98
N ALA A 564 -10.36 16.35 18.68
CA ALA A 564 -10.02 17.62 18.08
C ALA A 564 -11.12 18.10 17.13
N VAL A 565 -11.47 19.38 17.21
CA VAL A 565 -12.49 20.03 16.39
C VAL A 565 -11.90 21.32 15.83
N ARG A 566 -11.54 21.29 14.55
CA ARG A 566 -10.87 22.42 13.88
C ARG A 566 -11.18 22.53 12.39
N SER A 567 -12.14 21.74 11.87
CA SER A 567 -12.42 21.72 10.45
C SER A 567 -13.91 21.77 10.15
N ILE A 568 -14.26 22.13 8.90
CA ILE A 568 -15.62 22.17 8.37
C ILE A 568 -15.64 21.37 7.05
N LYS A 569 -16.63 20.47 6.89
CA LYS A 569 -16.84 19.71 5.65
C LYS A 569 -17.92 20.38 4.80
N ARG A 570 -17.58 20.72 3.55
CA ARG A 570 -18.52 21.20 2.51
C ARG A 570 -18.50 20.28 1.28
N GLN A 571 -19.48 20.42 0.39
CA GLN A 571 -19.60 19.57 -0.78
C GLN A 571 -20.08 20.33 -2.02
N ILE A 572 -19.22 20.49 -3.01
CA ILE A 572 -19.55 21.24 -4.23
C ILE A 572 -20.26 20.38 -5.28
N ASP A 573 -19.88 19.11 -5.42
CA ASP A 573 -20.41 18.18 -6.43
C ASP A 573 -20.73 16.77 -5.89
N GLY A 574 -21.24 15.90 -6.77
CA GLY A 574 -21.54 14.49 -6.45
C GLY A 574 -20.44 13.51 -6.87
N ALA A 575 -20.79 12.23 -6.94
CA ALA A 575 -19.88 11.17 -7.39
C ALA A 575 -19.89 10.97 -8.91
N LEU A 576 -18.79 10.46 -9.47
CA LEU A 576 -18.67 10.18 -10.91
C LEU A 576 -19.69 9.12 -11.35
N GLY A 577 -19.82 8.03 -10.59
CA GLY A 577 -20.64 6.87 -10.96
C GLY A 577 -22.12 7.20 -11.16
N ALA A 578 -22.66 8.12 -10.36
CA ALA A 578 -24.04 8.60 -10.40
C ALA A 578 -24.25 9.86 -11.29
N HIS A 579 -23.26 10.21 -12.12
CA HIS A 579 -23.28 11.42 -12.96
C HIS A 579 -23.42 12.74 -12.17
N GLY A 580 -23.00 12.74 -10.90
CA GLY A 580 -23.07 13.91 -10.01
C GLY A 580 -21.79 14.75 -10.00
N ALA A 581 -20.64 14.17 -10.34
CA ALA A 581 -19.36 14.89 -10.37
C ALA A 581 -19.38 16.01 -11.42
N TRP A 582 -18.95 17.22 -11.04
CA TRP A 582 -19.06 18.40 -11.90
C TRP A 582 -17.83 18.53 -12.80
N LEU A 583 -18.02 18.28 -14.08
CA LEU A 583 -17.00 18.19 -15.11
C LEU A 583 -16.93 19.48 -15.96
N LEU A 584 -15.74 19.74 -16.52
CA LEU A 584 -15.54 20.84 -17.49
C LEU A 584 -16.25 20.58 -18.82
N GLU A 585 -16.48 19.32 -19.14
CA GLU A 585 -17.10 18.85 -20.38
C GLU A 585 -18.18 17.80 -20.05
N PRO A 586 -19.19 17.60 -20.91
CA PRO A 586 -20.20 16.57 -20.68
C PRO A 586 -19.64 15.15 -20.55
N TYR A 587 -20.40 14.32 -19.83
CA TYR A 587 -20.16 12.87 -19.75
C TYR A 587 -20.25 12.23 -21.15
N VAL A 588 -19.43 11.21 -21.42
CA VAL A 588 -19.45 10.47 -22.70
C VAL A 588 -20.77 9.71 -22.86
N ASP A 589 -21.21 9.04 -21.80
CA ASP A 589 -22.44 8.26 -21.77
C ASP A 589 -23.71 9.09 -21.46
N LEU A 590 -23.54 10.36 -21.07
CA LEU A 590 -24.63 11.30 -20.82
C LEU A 590 -24.30 12.71 -21.34
N SER A 591 -24.26 12.86 -22.66
CA SER A 591 -23.83 14.10 -23.35
C SER A 591 -24.63 15.38 -23.02
N VAL A 592 -25.81 15.26 -22.39
CA VAL A 592 -26.63 16.39 -21.96
C VAL A 592 -26.28 16.93 -20.58
N SER A 593 -25.43 16.23 -19.83
CA SER A 593 -25.04 16.59 -18.47
C SER A 593 -23.53 16.71 -18.33
N SER A 594 -23.09 17.67 -17.52
CA SER A 594 -21.70 17.79 -17.05
C SER A 594 -21.62 17.63 -15.53
N GLY A 595 -22.63 17.03 -14.90
CA GLY A 595 -22.69 16.85 -13.45
C GLY A 595 -23.64 17.80 -12.75
N LEU A 596 -23.53 17.84 -11.42
CA LEU A 596 -24.41 18.60 -10.54
C LEU A 596 -23.59 19.49 -9.61
N VAL A 597 -24.13 20.69 -9.35
CA VAL A 597 -23.69 21.54 -8.23
C VAL A 597 -24.63 21.24 -7.06
N LEU A 598 -24.10 20.69 -5.98
CA LEU A 598 -24.92 20.22 -4.85
C LEU A 598 -25.16 21.33 -3.82
N GLU A 599 -24.14 22.12 -3.54
CA GLU A 599 -24.22 23.30 -2.68
C GLU A 599 -23.86 24.55 -3.50
N PRO A 600 -24.59 25.67 -3.36
CA PRO A 600 -24.25 26.91 -4.04
C PRO A 600 -22.82 27.35 -3.69
N ILE A 601 -22.06 27.78 -4.70
CA ILE A 601 -20.67 28.24 -4.53
C ILE A 601 -20.60 29.40 -3.54
N GLU A 602 -21.58 30.30 -3.60
CA GLU A 602 -21.68 31.46 -2.71
C GLU A 602 -21.85 31.05 -1.24
N ASP A 603 -22.52 29.92 -0.97
CA ASP A 603 -22.70 29.40 0.38
C ASP A 603 -21.41 28.80 0.93
N ILE A 604 -20.66 28.07 0.10
CA ILE A 604 -19.33 27.54 0.45
C ILE A 604 -18.34 28.69 0.67
N GLU A 605 -18.42 29.74 -0.14
CA GLU A 605 -17.56 30.92 -0.03
C GLU A 605 -17.80 31.67 1.28
N GLU A 606 -19.07 31.81 1.68
CA GLU A 606 -19.40 32.37 3.00
C GLU A 606 -18.90 31.47 4.15
N THR A 607 -19.03 30.14 4.02
CA THR A 607 -18.42 29.21 4.99
C THR A 607 -16.91 29.42 5.08
N ALA A 608 -16.22 29.61 3.95
CA ALA A 608 -14.79 29.83 3.89
C ALA A 608 -14.36 31.11 4.63
N ARG A 609 -15.12 32.21 4.49
CA ARG A 609 -14.88 33.45 5.26
C ARG A 609 -15.10 33.25 6.76
N ILE A 610 -16.17 32.54 7.14
CA ILE A 610 -16.46 32.18 8.55
C ILE A 610 -15.30 31.33 9.12
N ALA A 611 -14.80 30.37 8.34
CA ALA A 611 -13.70 29.49 8.74
C ALA A 611 -12.42 30.29 9.03
N ILE A 612 -12.01 31.19 8.13
CA ILE A 612 -10.85 32.08 8.35
C ILE A 612 -11.05 32.92 9.61
N LYS A 613 -12.21 33.56 9.75
CA LYS A 613 -12.53 34.43 10.89
C LYS A 613 -12.41 33.72 12.24
N HIS A 614 -12.71 32.42 12.27
CA HIS A 614 -12.74 31.63 13.51
C HIS A 614 -11.61 30.60 13.63
N GLY A 615 -10.66 30.58 12.70
CA GLY A 615 -9.47 29.71 12.76
C GLY A 615 -9.73 28.25 12.40
N PHE A 616 -10.74 27.98 11.58
CA PHE A 616 -11.08 26.64 11.10
C PHE A 616 -10.50 26.36 9.70
N GLN A 617 -10.17 25.10 9.47
CA GLN A 617 -9.87 24.54 8.17
C GLN A 617 -11.17 24.31 7.38
N ILE A 618 -11.13 24.44 6.06
CA ILE A 618 -12.22 23.96 5.19
C ILE A 618 -11.76 22.76 4.36
N ASN A 619 -12.65 21.78 4.29
CA ASN A 619 -12.45 20.50 3.65
C ASN A 619 -13.60 20.33 2.66
N THR A 620 -13.33 20.53 1.37
CA THR A 620 -14.39 20.56 0.35
C THR A 620 -14.34 19.29 -0.49
N HIS A 621 -15.44 18.52 -0.49
CA HIS A 621 -15.64 17.44 -1.45
C HIS A 621 -15.68 18.02 -2.86
N ALA A 622 -14.76 17.57 -3.73
CA ALA A 622 -14.74 17.87 -5.16
C ALA A 622 -14.18 16.70 -5.97
N ILE A 623 -15.03 16.00 -6.71
CA ILE A 623 -14.64 14.83 -7.52
C ILE A 623 -14.33 15.22 -8.96
N GLY A 624 -15.20 16.01 -9.59
CA GLY A 624 -15.09 16.34 -11.01
C GLY A 624 -14.04 17.42 -11.32
N THR A 625 -13.64 17.47 -12.60
CA THR A 625 -12.61 18.43 -13.06
C THR A 625 -13.00 19.89 -12.88
N ARG A 626 -14.29 20.22 -13.01
CA ARG A 626 -14.78 21.58 -12.77
C ARG A 626 -14.95 21.87 -11.29
N ALA A 627 -15.43 20.91 -10.50
CA ALA A 627 -15.51 21.03 -9.06
C ALA A 627 -14.14 21.37 -8.42
N ASN A 628 -13.09 20.66 -8.84
CA ASN A 628 -11.72 20.93 -8.38
C ASN A 628 -11.28 22.35 -8.75
N ARG A 629 -11.48 22.78 -10.00
CA ARG A 629 -11.13 24.13 -10.45
C ARG A 629 -11.86 25.22 -9.68
N GLU A 630 -13.17 25.10 -9.54
CA GLU A 630 -14.01 26.11 -8.88
C GLU A 630 -13.70 26.18 -7.37
N THR A 631 -13.33 25.06 -6.75
CA THR A 631 -12.87 25.03 -5.35
C THR A 631 -11.52 25.75 -5.20
N LEU A 632 -10.55 25.48 -6.08
CA LEU A 632 -9.26 26.18 -6.10
C LEU A 632 -9.43 27.68 -6.34
N ASP A 633 -10.29 28.07 -7.29
CA ASP A 633 -10.61 29.47 -7.58
C ASP A 633 -11.26 30.18 -6.38
N LEU A 634 -12.17 29.49 -5.68
CA LEU A 634 -12.81 29.99 -4.47
C LEU A 634 -11.80 30.19 -3.35
N TYR A 635 -10.94 29.20 -3.09
CA TYR A 635 -9.90 29.30 -2.06
C TYR A 635 -8.97 30.48 -2.33
N GLU A 636 -8.43 30.56 -3.55
CA GLU A 636 -7.54 31.66 -3.97
C GLU A 636 -8.20 33.03 -3.81
N ARG A 637 -9.48 33.17 -4.21
CA ARG A 637 -10.24 34.40 -4.06
C ARG A 637 -10.40 34.80 -2.59
N VAL A 638 -10.89 33.89 -1.73
CA VAL A 638 -11.14 34.19 -0.32
C VAL A 638 -9.82 34.47 0.42
N TRP A 639 -8.74 33.78 0.10
CA TRP A 639 -7.44 34.03 0.72
C TRP A 639 -6.86 35.39 0.33
N ALA A 640 -7.01 35.78 -0.94
CA ALA A 640 -6.61 37.09 -1.43
C ALA A 640 -7.43 38.22 -0.79
N GLU A 641 -8.74 38.01 -0.55
CA GLU A 641 -9.60 38.97 0.18
C GLU A 641 -9.10 39.24 1.61
N HIS A 642 -8.44 38.26 2.23
CA HIS A 642 -7.97 38.31 3.62
C HIS A 642 -6.46 38.53 3.79
N ASP A 643 -5.68 38.60 2.69
CA ASP A 643 -4.21 38.70 2.69
C ASP A 643 -3.52 37.57 3.48
N ILE A 644 -3.99 36.33 3.29
CA ILE A 644 -3.48 35.13 3.98
C ILE A 644 -2.88 34.17 2.97
N ALA A 645 -1.72 33.59 3.30
CA ALA A 645 -1.13 32.50 2.53
C ALA A 645 -1.85 31.16 2.84
N GLY A 646 -2.26 30.46 1.78
CA GLY A 646 -3.07 29.24 1.88
C GLY A 646 -2.40 28.05 2.57
N ASP A 647 -1.08 27.95 2.47
CA ASP A 647 -0.27 26.88 3.07
C ASP A 647 -0.42 26.82 4.60
N GLN A 648 -0.62 27.98 5.24
CA GLN A 648 -0.87 28.08 6.68
C GLN A 648 -2.25 27.55 7.09
N LEU A 649 -3.23 27.61 6.18
CA LEU A 649 -4.60 27.19 6.43
C LEU A 649 -4.79 25.67 6.26
N ARG A 650 -3.89 25.02 5.50
CA ARG A 650 -3.90 23.58 5.21
C ARG A 650 -5.23 23.09 4.65
N TRP A 651 -5.98 23.94 3.94
CA TRP A 651 -7.29 23.57 3.41
C TRP A 651 -7.18 22.42 2.42
N ARG A 652 -8.25 21.63 2.36
CA ARG A 652 -8.23 20.35 1.69
C ARG A 652 -9.28 20.31 0.59
N ILE A 653 -8.94 19.60 -0.48
CA ILE A 653 -9.92 19.10 -1.42
C ILE A 653 -10.03 17.60 -1.17
N GLU A 654 -11.22 17.17 -0.76
CA GLU A 654 -11.53 15.77 -0.53
C GLU A 654 -11.84 15.07 -1.84
N HIS A 655 -11.39 13.83 -1.94
CA HIS A 655 -11.33 12.97 -3.13
C HIS A 655 -10.27 13.43 -4.13
N ALA A 656 -10.37 14.67 -4.63
CA ALA A 656 -9.48 15.22 -5.65
C ALA A 656 -9.26 14.22 -6.82
N GLN A 657 -10.36 13.55 -7.21
CA GLN A 657 -10.33 12.30 -7.96
C GLN A 657 -10.02 12.52 -9.44
N HIS A 658 -10.68 13.52 -10.05
CA HIS A 658 -10.46 13.91 -11.43
C HIS A 658 -10.02 15.37 -11.50
N ILE A 659 -8.73 15.59 -11.75
CA ILE A 659 -8.14 16.93 -11.80
C ILE A 659 -7.70 17.20 -13.23
N HIS A 660 -8.08 18.36 -13.77
CA HIS A 660 -7.59 18.76 -15.08
C HIS A 660 -6.07 19.08 -15.00
N PRO A 661 -5.23 18.70 -15.99
CA PRO A 661 -3.77 18.89 -15.90
C PRO A 661 -3.31 20.32 -15.57
N GLN A 662 -4.05 21.33 -16.01
CA GLN A 662 -3.76 22.74 -15.69
C GLN A 662 -3.98 23.10 -14.21
N ASP A 663 -4.80 22.35 -13.49
CA ASP A 663 -5.11 22.59 -12.09
C ASP A 663 -4.20 21.79 -11.14
N ILE A 664 -3.51 20.74 -11.61
CA ILE A 664 -2.58 19.94 -10.78
C ILE A 664 -1.49 20.82 -10.12
N PRO A 665 -0.76 21.70 -10.84
CA PRO A 665 0.27 22.52 -10.21
C PRO A 665 -0.26 23.50 -9.17
N ARG A 666 -1.55 23.85 -9.23
CA ARG A 666 -2.16 24.80 -8.30
C ARG A 666 -2.22 24.23 -6.89
N PHE A 667 -2.35 22.91 -6.70
CA PHE A 667 -2.33 22.30 -5.38
C PHE A 667 -1.03 22.61 -4.62
N GLY A 668 0.12 22.38 -5.26
CA GLY A 668 1.44 22.70 -4.70
C GLY A 668 1.66 24.20 -4.50
N GLN A 669 1.28 25.03 -5.50
CA GLN A 669 1.46 26.49 -5.44
C GLN A 669 0.63 27.16 -4.33
N LEU A 670 -0.59 26.68 -4.12
CA LEU A 670 -1.53 27.22 -3.14
C LEU A 670 -1.38 26.58 -1.75
N GLY A 671 -0.64 25.47 -1.64
CA GLY A 671 -0.54 24.69 -0.40
C GLY A 671 -1.82 23.92 -0.05
N VAL A 672 -2.66 23.63 -1.04
CA VAL A 672 -3.90 22.83 -0.87
C VAL A 672 -3.54 21.36 -0.77
N ILE A 673 -4.10 20.68 0.23
CA ILE A 673 -3.91 19.24 0.42
C ILE A 673 -4.91 18.48 -0.45
N ALA A 674 -4.41 17.53 -1.24
CA ALA A 674 -5.26 16.55 -1.92
C ALA A 674 -5.55 15.39 -0.97
N ALA A 675 -6.76 15.31 -0.42
CA ALA A 675 -7.18 14.22 0.46
C ALA A 675 -7.85 13.12 -0.36
N VAL A 676 -7.09 12.10 -0.74
CA VAL A 676 -7.48 11.05 -1.70
C VAL A 676 -7.92 9.77 -1.00
N GLN A 677 -8.52 8.85 -1.76
CA GLN A 677 -8.80 7.48 -1.31
C GLN A 677 -8.13 6.48 -2.25
N GLY A 678 -7.06 5.85 -1.76
CA GLY A 678 -6.26 4.91 -2.56
C GLY A 678 -7.10 3.78 -3.16
N VAL A 679 -7.99 3.19 -2.37
CA VAL A 679 -8.85 2.07 -2.77
C VAL A 679 -9.86 2.44 -3.88
N HIS A 680 -10.36 3.69 -3.94
CA HIS A 680 -11.25 4.13 -5.01
C HIS A 680 -10.58 4.03 -6.39
N CYS A 681 -9.26 4.26 -6.47
CA CYS A 681 -8.52 4.19 -7.73
C CYS A 681 -8.69 2.84 -8.43
N THR A 682 -8.66 1.74 -7.68
CA THR A 682 -8.72 0.38 -8.23
C THR A 682 -10.14 -0.17 -8.30
N SER A 683 -11.07 0.31 -7.47
CA SER A 683 -12.50 -0.04 -7.56
C SER A 683 -13.22 0.72 -8.69
N ASP A 684 -12.86 1.99 -8.92
CA ASP A 684 -13.41 2.81 -10.00
C ASP A 684 -12.76 2.53 -11.36
N GLY A 685 -11.44 2.27 -11.35
CA GLY A 685 -10.59 2.13 -12.54
C GLY A 685 -11.23 1.40 -13.72
N PRO A 686 -11.84 0.21 -13.53
CA PRO A 686 -12.43 -0.57 -14.61
C PRO A 686 -13.57 0.12 -15.40
N TRP A 687 -14.21 1.15 -14.84
CA TRP A 687 -15.41 1.76 -15.46
C TRP A 687 -15.33 3.27 -15.66
N ILE A 688 -14.30 3.98 -15.17
CA ILE A 688 -14.19 5.45 -15.37
C ILE A 688 -14.24 5.83 -16.85
N ALA A 689 -13.59 5.06 -17.73
CA ALA A 689 -13.59 5.30 -19.18
C ALA A 689 -14.99 5.25 -19.81
N SER A 690 -15.95 4.55 -19.21
CA SER A 690 -17.34 4.59 -19.66
C SER A 690 -18.02 5.95 -19.42
N ARG A 691 -17.56 6.71 -18.42
CA ARG A 691 -18.08 8.03 -18.07
C ARG A 691 -17.29 9.16 -18.74
N LEU A 692 -15.97 9.06 -18.73
CA LEU A 692 -15.07 10.13 -19.19
C LEU A 692 -14.52 9.89 -20.59
N GLY A 693 -14.48 8.67 -21.09
CA GLY A 693 -13.72 8.29 -22.29
C GLY A 693 -12.22 8.19 -22.00
N GLU A 694 -11.53 7.28 -22.71
CA GLU A 694 -10.12 6.94 -22.45
C GLU A 694 -9.19 8.15 -22.31
N PRO A 695 -9.20 9.16 -23.22
CA PRO A 695 -8.23 10.25 -23.12
C PRO A 695 -8.40 11.10 -21.86
N ARG A 696 -9.64 11.32 -21.41
CA ARG A 696 -9.91 12.11 -20.20
C ARG A 696 -9.65 11.29 -18.95
N THR A 697 -9.92 9.98 -18.98
CA THR A 697 -9.58 9.08 -17.88
C THR A 697 -8.08 9.11 -17.58
N GLU A 698 -7.25 8.94 -18.60
CA GLU A 698 -5.78 8.94 -18.51
C GLU A 698 -5.22 10.28 -18.00
N GLN A 699 -5.74 11.39 -18.53
CA GLN A 699 -5.22 12.71 -18.24
C GLN A 699 -5.64 13.28 -16.88
N THR A 700 -6.73 12.78 -16.29
CA THR A 700 -7.36 13.45 -15.13
C THR A 700 -7.50 12.59 -13.89
N SER A 701 -7.57 11.26 -14.01
CA SER A 701 -8.01 10.40 -12.91
C SER A 701 -6.84 9.95 -12.04
N TYR A 702 -6.93 10.20 -10.73
CA TYR A 702 -6.00 9.68 -9.72
C TYR A 702 -4.52 9.99 -10.04
N ARG A 703 -4.23 11.25 -10.44
CA ARG A 703 -2.91 11.74 -10.88
C ARG A 703 -1.94 12.03 -9.71
N TRP A 704 -1.70 11.02 -8.88
CA TRP A 704 -0.99 11.20 -7.61
C TRP A 704 0.51 11.49 -7.77
N ARG A 705 1.19 10.87 -8.74
CA ARG A 705 2.60 11.20 -9.02
C ARG A 705 2.73 12.65 -9.46
N ASP A 706 1.86 13.10 -10.38
CA ASP A 706 1.87 14.48 -10.86
C ASP A 706 1.60 15.48 -9.72
N LEU A 707 0.69 15.16 -8.79
CA LEU A 707 0.42 15.97 -7.60
C LEU A 707 1.66 16.08 -6.71
N LEU A 708 2.29 14.95 -6.37
CA LEU A 708 3.51 14.92 -5.54
C LEU A 708 4.65 15.72 -6.21
N ASP A 709 4.86 15.50 -7.51
CA ASP A 709 5.91 16.18 -8.29
C ASP A 709 5.66 17.69 -8.41
N SER A 710 4.39 18.14 -8.31
CA SER A 710 4.03 19.55 -8.24
C SER A 710 4.33 20.22 -6.88
N GLY A 711 4.71 19.43 -5.87
CA GLY A 711 4.91 19.89 -4.49
C GLY A 711 3.64 19.84 -3.63
N ALA A 712 2.53 19.28 -4.14
CA ALA A 712 1.32 19.08 -3.35
C ALA A 712 1.54 18.00 -2.28
N ARG A 713 0.82 18.14 -1.16
CA ARG A 713 0.74 17.07 -0.14
C ARG A 713 -0.51 16.23 -0.36
N ILE A 714 -0.38 14.94 -0.13
CA ILE A 714 -1.48 13.97 -0.25
C ILE A 714 -1.76 13.36 1.12
N GLY A 715 -3.01 13.48 1.58
CA GLY A 715 -3.55 12.70 2.69
C GLY A 715 -4.40 11.55 2.13
N ASN A 716 -4.43 10.40 2.81
CA ASN A 716 -5.10 9.20 2.30
C ASN A 716 -6.16 8.66 3.26
N GLY A 717 -7.14 7.95 2.73
CA GLY A 717 -8.25 7.37 3.47
C GLY A 717 -9.02 6.34 2.66
N THR A 718 -10.16 5.89 3.18
CA THR A 718 -11.06 4.98 2.48
C THR A 718 -12.45 5.54 2.23
N ASP A 719 -12.83 6.66 2.85
CA ASP A 719 -14.22 7.14 2.84
C ASP A 719 -15.22 6.11 3.41
N VAL A 720 -14.79 5.36 4.42
CA VAL A 720 -15.64 4.33 5.06
C VAL A 720 -16.95 4.96 5.57
N PRO A 721 -18.13 4.32 5.37
CA PRO A 721 -18.35 2.96 4.88
C PRO A 721 -18.64 2.85 3.37
N VAL A 722 -18.25 3.83 2.54
CA VAL A 722 -18.33 3.70 1.08
C VAL A 722 -17.44 2.54 0.62
N GLU A 723 -16.17 2.58 1.01
CA GLU A 723 -15.26 1.42 0.93
C GLU A 723 -14.98 0.83 2.31
N ASN A 724 -14.44 -0.39 2.31
CA ASN A 724 -13.95 -1.03 3.52
C ASN A 724 -12.79 -0.21 4.13
N ILE A 725 -12.81 -0.03 5.45
CA ILE A 725 -11.80 0.72 6.22
C ILE A 725 -10.36 0.17 6.14
N ASN A 726 -10.12 -0.95 5.46
CA ASN A 726 -8.83 -1.62 5.46
C ASN A 726 -7.71 -0.75 4.84
N PRO A 727 -6.77 -0.21 5.66
CA PRO A 727 -5.73 0.69 5.16
C PRO A 727 -4.71 -0.04 4.29
N ILE A 728 -4.54 -1.37 4.46
CA ILE A 728 -3.62 -2.17 3.65
C ILE A 728 -4.12 -2.26 2.20
N ALA A 729 -5.45 -2.33 1.99
CA ALA A 729 -6.01 -2.31 0.64
C ALA A 729 -5.77 -0.96 -0.04
N SER A 730 -5.98 0.15 0.69
CA SER A 730 -5.72 1.50 0.19
C SER A 730 -4.22 1.76 -0.06
N TYR A 731 -3.35 1.27 0.84
CA TYR A 731 -1.90 1.29 0.67
C TYR A 731 -1.45 0.51 -0.57
N TYR A 732 -1.94 -0.73 -0.74
CA TYR A 732 -1.62 -1.55 -1.91
C TYR A 732 -2.11 -0.89 -3.21
N ALA A 733 -3.32 -0.32 -3.21
CA ALA A 733 -3.82 0.44 -4.35
C ALA A 733 -2.97 1.70 -4.65
N SER A 734 -2.43 2.35 -3.61
CA SER A 734 -1.55 3.53 -3.76
C SER A 734 -0.21 3.19 -4.43
N VAL A 735 0.33 1.98 -4.16
CA VAL A 735 1.64 1.53 -4.67
C VAL A 735 1.50 0.74 -5.96
N ALA A 736 0.71 -0.33 -5.97
CA ALA A 736 0.60 -1.25 -7.10
C ALA A 736 -0.45 -0.81 -8.13
N ARG A 737 -1.46 -0.03 -7.71
CA ARG A 737 -2.59 0.42 -8.53
C ARG A 737 -3.31 -0.73 -9.25
N MET A 738 -3.26 -1.93 -8.68
CA MET A 738 -3.75 -3.15 -9.30
C MET A 738 -5.27 -3.24 -9.23
N MET A 739 -5.94 -3.24 -10.38
CA MET A 739 -7.38 -3.45 -10.48
C MET A 739 -7.73 -4.93 -10.31
N ASN A 740 -9.01 -5.22 -10.09
CA ASN A 740 -9.52 -6.60 -10.04
C ASN A 740 -9.35 -7.38 -11.36
N THR A 741 -9.04 -6.71 -12.46
CA THR A 741 -8.71 -7.31 -13.76
C THR A 741 -7.30 -7.89 -13.81
N GLY A 742 -6.44 -7.57 -12.84
CA GLY A 742 -5.01 -7.93 -12.85
C GLY A 742 -4.13 -6.95 -13.63
N GLU A 743 -4.68 -5.78 -14.02
CA GLU A 743 -3.94 -4.71 -14.68
C GLU A 743 -3.78 -3.50 -13.75
N ALA A 744 -2.62 -2.83 -13.81
CA ALA A 744 -2.39 -1.61 -13.06
C ALA A 744 -3.07 -0.40 -13.73
N PHE A 745 -3.85 0.36 -12.97
CA PHE A 745 -4.55 1.55 -13.45
C PHE A 745 -3.58 2.76 -13.54
N TYR A 746 -2.96 2.98 -14.70
CA TYR A 746 -1.93 4.02 -14.92
C TYR A 746 -0.76 3.90 -13.93
N ALA A 747 0.11 2.91 -14.16
CA ALA A 747 1.23 2.57 -13.26
C ALA A 747 2.23 3.71 -13.05
N ASP A 748 2.36 4.64 -14.00
CA ASP A 748 3.20 5.84 -13.89
C ASP A 748 2.74 6.79 -12.77
N GLN A 749 1.50 6.65 -12.30
CA GLN A 749 0.93 7.44 -11.19
C GLN A 749 1.05 6.77 -9.83
N ALA A 750 1.86 5.71 -9.71
CA ALA A 750 2.11 5.02 -8.46
C ALA A 750 2.92 5.85 -7.45
N MET A 751 2.55 5.72 -6.17
CA MET A 751 3.40 6.13 -5.06
C MET A 751 4.43 5.05 -4.78
N THR A 752 5.60 5.44 -4.27
CA THR A 752 6.53 4.50 -3.63
C THR A 752 5.90 3.97 -2.34
N PRO A 753 6.35 2.80 -1.83
CA PRO A 753 5.94 2.27 -0.53
C PRO A 753 6.01 3.30 0.61
N MET A 754 7.10 4.08 0.68
CA MET A 754 7.27 5.07 1.75
C MET A 754 6.33 6.27 1.58
N GLU A 755 6.14 6.77 0.35
CA GLU A 755 5.16 7.84 0.09
C GLU A 755 3.73 7.40 0.45
N ALA A 756 3.35 6.17 0.12
CA ALA A 756 2.05 5.62 0.46
C ALA A 756 1.86 5.49 1.98
N LEU A 757 2.85 4.99 2.72
CA LEU A 757 2.79 4.90 4.18
C LEU A 757 2.70 6.30 4.81
N LYS A 758 3.50 7.24 4.33
CA LYS A 758 3.51 8.64 4.78
C LYS A 758 2.16 9.33 4.54
N SER A 759 1.51 9.07 3.39
CA SER A 759 0.19 9.61 3.06
C SER A 759 -0.91 9.19 4.04
N TYR A 760 -0.77 8.00 4.64
CA TYR A 760 -1.73 7.42 5.60
C TYR A 760 -1.36 7.67 7.07
N THR A 761 -0.25 8.35 7.33
CA THR A 761 0.29 8.60 8.68
C THR A 761 0.66 10.07 8.82
N LEU A 762 1.92 10.43 8.57
CA LEU A 762 2.44 11.77 8.81
C LEU A 762 1.69 12.87 8.03
N ASP A 763 1.30 12.63 6.78
CA ASP A 763 0.61 13.67 6.00
C ASP A 763 -0.85 13.86 6.45
N ASN A 764 -1.51 12.82 6.96
CA ASN A 764 -2.81 12.97 7.63
C ASN A 764 -2.65 13.72 8.96
N ALA A 765 -1.63 13.42 9.76
CA ALA A 765 -1.33 14.20 10.97
C ALA A 765 -1.07 15.68 10.63
N TYR A 766 -0.29 15.94 9.58
CA TYR A 766 -0.08 17.30 9.06
C TYR A 766 -1.40 17.95 8.63
N ALA A 767 -2.27 17.24 7.92
CA ALA A 767 -3.57 17.75 7.51
C ALA A 767 -4.47 18.12 8.70
N ALA A 768 -4.26 17.52 9.88
CA ALA A 768 -4.98 17.81 11.12
C ALA A 768 -4.29 18.83 12.05
N PHE A 769 -3.10 19.33 11.70
CA PHE A 769 -2.25 20.15 12.57
C PHE A 769 -1.69 19.40 13.80
N GLU A 770 -1.46 18.09 13.65
CA GLU A 770 -1.07 17.17 14.72
C GLU A 770 0.25 16.44 14.43
N GLU A 771 1.04 16.87 13.45
CA GLU A 771 2.31 16.23 13.05
C GLU A 771 3.38 16.25 14.15
N SER A 772 3.25 17.14 15.14
CA SER A 772 4.12 17.17 16.32
C SER A 772 3.63 16.26 17.45
N LEU A 773 2.45 15.64 17.31
CA LEU A 773 1.84 14.76 18.31
C LEU A 773 1.78 13.31 17.82
N LYS A 774 1.63 13.10 16.50
CA LYS A 774 1.47 11.77 15.89
C LYS A 774 1.85 11.75 14.42
N GLY A 775 1.76 10.57 13.82
CA GLY A 775 2.00 10.34 12.39
C GLY A 775 3.43 9.93 12.04
N SER A 776 4.37 10.03 12.97
CA SER A 776 5.71 9.44 12.87
C SER A 776 6.07 8.70 14.18
N ILE A 777 7.09 7.84 14.13
CA ILE A 777 7.74 7.32 15.33
C ILE A 777 8.99 8.17 15.59
N SER A 778 8.76 9.34 16.18
CA SER A 778 9.81 10.31 16.53
C SER A 778 9.66 10.68 18.01
N PRO A 779 10.73 11.06 18.72
CA PRO A 779 10.59 11.56 20.08
C PRO A 779 9.74 12.83 20.13
N GLY A 780 8.76 12.89 21.03
CA GLY A 780 7.84 14.02 21.18
C GLY A 780 6.40 13.61 21.35
#